data_AF-A0A2B5DNK8-F1
#
_entry.id   AF-A0A2B5DNK8-F1
#
_cell.length_a   1.000
_cell.length_b   1.000
_cell.length_c   1.000
_cell.angle_alpha   90.00
_cell.angle_beta   90.00
_cell.angle_gamma   90.00
#
_symmetry.space_group_name_H-M   'P 1'
#
loop_
_entity.id
_entity.type
_entity.pdbx_description
1 polymer ?
#
loop_
_entity_poly.entity_id
_entity_poly.type
_entity_poly.pdbx_seq_one_letter_code
_entity_poly.pdbx_strand_id
1 'polypeptide(L)'
;MNVVTVTDLAGNTEILTGFPKITRVRRVNGEKGIGFLLYPTEENKQSFSLVQEESKIEFDGDVYVVKHLVERTIGNKFYKKVECNHEFYVKMFNKQKHEVHNGSMTFRNAVDFVFEGTGYQTAIIDPFYAEDFQNFGKENRLALLKKILERYKAEISIRGNLASFKEKIGEDTDFQFRYNFNIKTFEREIDTKQLATYIRGYGKDGLIREYTSPNVHKFGLIEADSMEDERFTTIEGLDRALKENLQDTPVVSMTIDFIDLRKAGYPYNVPNEGDRVLLVYEPMDVDIETRLMEIEEEFNAKLEPVACRVTLANYKKGFGGTLFQTVQKAMSAIVNEDGKIKYNALDEGVKRASEAIKNAQTELTFENGILAINPEDRNNLVAFNSAGIGISRDGGKTFKEALTYEGLVASAGLVGQLDANNIKVGPGTFFEEGYDPFKVSNRLDTLIDNLSEDNVITVIEKQFLRAEWVKIQNEYSSTMQIAEGYWKTDEKIFERYIYTQRYEELKNFLTVEHDENNQAAILSPSNMIKDSVINGDRYKSCVTNYFESRNKMNELILFRTKEIADTAQKNVDEVTNHIVYKVEVRSSNGTTFKNGQISTELEARVYHGATDVTNTIDFLYKWTRKSADSLGDNTWNMAHENAGKKVTITNLDVNIRATFACEINKL
;
A
#
# COMPACT_ATOMS: atom_id res chain seq x y z
N MET A 1 -2.20 -3.05 -32.95
CA MET A 1 -1.31 -2.60 -31.86
C MET A 1 -1.99 -1.43 -31.22
N ASN A 2 -2.30 -1.51 -29.93
CA ASN A 2 -2.70 -0.31 -29.20
C ASN A 2 -1.46 0.58 -29.12
N VAL A 3 -1.59 1.83 -29.56
CA VAL A 3 -0.53 2.84 -29.49
C VAL A 3 -1.06 4.01 -28.68
N VAL A 4 -0.16 4.71 -28.00
CA VAL A 4 -0.46 5.98 -27.35
C VAL A 4 0.06 7.07 -28.26
N THR A 5 -0.72 8.12 -28.48
CA THR A 5 -0.28 9.27 -29.28
C THR A 5 -0.37 10.55 -28.46
N VAL A 6 0.46 11.52 -28.83
CA VAL A 6 0.38 12.89 -28.34
C VAL A 6 0.10 13.82 -29.51
N THR A 7 -0.85 14.73 -29.34
CA THR A 7 -1.15 15.82 -30.27
C THR A 7 -0.97 17.15 -29.56
N ASP A 8 -0.10 18.02 -30.09
CA ASP A 8 0.09 19.37 -29.55
C ASP A 8 -1.04 20.33 -29.98
N LEU A 9 -0.96 21.59 -29.53
CA LEU A 9 -1.93 22.63 -29.90
C LEU A 9 -1.89 23.04 -31.37
N ALA A 10 -0.79 22.78 -32.07
CA ALA A 10 -0.64 23.04 -33.50
C ALA A 10 -1.22 21.90 -34.37
N GLY A 11 -1.61 20.78 -33.76
CA GLY A 11 -2.16 19.61 -34.43
C GLY A 11 -1.09 18.60 -34.87
N ASN A 12 0.18 18.80 -34.50
CA ASN A 12 1.24 17.83 -34.76
C ASN A 12 1.00 16.61 -33.88
N THR A 13 0.97 15.42 -34.49
CA THR A 13 0.69 14.17 -33.79
C THR A 13 1.84 13.19 -33.95
N GLU A 14 2.30 12.62 -32.84
CA GLU A 14 3.35 11.60 -32.81
C GLU A 14 2.94 10.44 -31.91
N ILE A 15 3.54 9.27 -32.15
CA ILE A 15 3.45 8.15 -31.21
C ILE A 15 4.23 8.52 -29.95
N LEU A 16 3.56 8.41 -28.81
CA LEU A 16 4.17 8.62 -27.51
C LEU A 16 4.91 7.36 -27.07
N THR A 17 6.20 7.48 -26.79
CA THR A 17 7.04 6.42 -26.22
C THR A 17 7.91 6.99 -25.09
N GLY A 18 8.64 6.14 -24.36
CA GLY A 18 9.52 6.57 -23.26
C GLY A 18 8.82 6.78 -21.90
N PHE A 19 7.55 6.38 -21.78
CA PHE A 19 6.91 6.18 -20.48
C PHE A 19 7.10 4.74 -20.00
N PRO A 20 7.47 4.50 -18.73
CA PRO A 20 7.58 3.14 -18.20
C PRO A 20 6.20 2.54 -17.90
N LYS A 21 5.26 3.40 -17.45
CA LYS A 21 3.90 3.03 -17.11
C LYS A 21 2.93 4.20 -17.30
N ILE A 22 1.67 3.87 -17.53
CA ILE A 22 0.52 4.79 -17.48
C ILE A 22 -0.42 4.29 -16.38
N THR A 23 -0.75 5.16 -15.44
CA THR A 23 -1.81 4.92 -14.45
C THR A 23 -3.10 5.54 -14.96
N ARG A 24 -4.20 4.80 -14.98
CA ARG A 24 -5.55 5.27 -15.35
C ARG A 24 -6.48 5.15 -14.17
N VAL A 25 -7.25 6.20 -13.91
CA VAL A 25 -8.30 6.20 -12.88
C VAL A 25 -9.67 6.43 -13.51
N ARG A 26 -10.63 5.57 -13.17
CA ARG A 26 -12.04 5.65 -13.58
C ARG A 26 -12.95 5.56 -12.36
N ARG A 27 -14.03 6.34 -12.36
CA ARG A 27 -14.95 6.47 -11.22
C ARG A 27 -16.39 6.61 -11.68
N VAL A 28 -17.33 6.08 -10.91
CA VAL A 28 -18.76 6.39 -11.08
C VAL A 28 -19.00 7.86 -10.73
N ASN A 29 -19.51 8.64 -11.68
CA ASN A 29 -19.74 10.09 -11.56
C ASN A 29 -18.50 10.94 -11.18
N GLY A 30 -17.31 10.34 -11.14
CA GLY A 30 -16.05 11.02 -10.85
C GLY A 30 -15.31 11.38 -12.13
N GLU A 31 -14.28 12.21 -11.99
CA GLU A 31 -13.40 12.56 -13.10
C GLU A 31 -12.52 11.37 -13.48
N LYS A 32 -12.39 11.14 -14.79
CA LYS A 32 -11.49 10.15 -15.37
C LYS A 32 -10.18 10.83 -15.77
N GLY A 33 -9.06 10.16 -15.55
CA GLY A 33 -7.75 10.71 -15.86
C GLY A 33 -6.69 9.65 -16.06
N ILE A 34 -5.56 10.10 -16.60
CA ILE A 34 -4.34 9.30 -16.71
C ILE A 34 -3.14 10.08 -16.16
N GLY A 35 -2.15 9.37 -15.66
CA GLY A 35 -0.88 9.93 -15.22
C GLY A 35 0.30 9.05 -15.62
N PHE A 36 1.42 9.67 -15.95
CA PHE A 36 2.63 8.94 -16.32
C PHE A 36 3.91 9.76 -16.10
N LEU A 37 5.03 9.06 -16.03
CA LEU A 37 6.35 9.65 -16.17
C LEU A 37 6.81 9.51 -17.62
N LEU A 38 7.47 10.51 -18.16
CA LEU A 38 8.01 10.51 -19.51
C LEU A 38 9.50 10.84 -19.48
N TYR A 39 10.31 9.91 -19.96
CA TYR A 39 11.75 10.08 -20.07
C TYR A 39 12.15 10.40 -21.52
N PRO A 40 13.11 11.30 -21.75
CA PRO A 40 13.68 11.51 -23.06
C PRO A 40 14.50 10.28 -23.45
N THR A 41 14.29 9.83 -24.68
CA THR A 41 14.98 8.72 -25.34
C THR A 41 15.31 9.16 -26.76
N GLU A 42 16.21 8.43 -27.42
CA GLU A 42 16.51 8.72 -28.81
C GLU A 42 15.28 8.56 -29.73
N GLU A 43 14.40 7.62 -29.39
CA GLU A 43 13.20 7.29 -30.16
C GLU A 43 12.07 8.32 -30.00
N ASN A 44 12.00 9.01 -28.87
CA ASN A 44 10.87 9.88 -28.54
C ASN A 44 11.19 11.38 -28.66
N LYS A 45 12.35 11.76 -29.22
CA LYS A 45 12.80 13.18 -29.33
C LYS A 45 11.72 14.14 -29.82
N GLN A 46 10.95 13.73 -30.83
CA GLN A 46 9.84 14.52 -31.37
C GLN A 46 8.66 14.54 -30.38
N SER A 47 8.07 13.38 -30.06
CA SER A 47 6.93 13.27 -29.14
C SER A 47 7.17 13.86 -27.75
N PHE A 48 8.40 13.83 -27.25
CA PHE A 48 8.78 14.32 -25.93
C PHE A 48 8.59 15.84 -25.83
N SER A 49 8.93 16.55 -26.90
CA SER A 49 8.71 18.00 -27.00
C SER A 49 7.24 18.36 -27.19
N LEU A 50 6.43 17.47 -27.77
CA LEU A 50 4.99 17.67 -27.96
C LEU A 50 4.19 17.53 -26.66
N VAL A 51 4.69 16.81 -25.65
CA VAL A 51 4.01 16.74 -24.35
C VAL A 51 4.20 18.04 -23.59
N GLN A 52 3.26 18.96 -23.76
CA GLN A 52 3.18 20.26 -23.09
C GLN A 52 1.81 20.42 -22.42
N GLU A 53 1.60 21.54 -21.72
CA GLU A 53 0.28 21.94 -21.27
C GLU A 53 -0.75 21.89 -22.42
N GLU A 54 -1.97 21.47 -22.10
CA GLU A 54 -3.10 21.35 -23.04
C GLU A 54 -2.89 20.39 -24.23
N SER A 55 -1.75 19.69 -24.30
CA SER A 55 -1.54 18.64 -25.28
C SER A 55 -2.52 17.48 -25.05
N LYS A 56 -2.93 16.82 -26.12
CA LYS A 56 -3.87 15.71 -26.08
C LYS A 56 -3.13 14.38 -26.12
N ILE A 57 -3.46 13.49 -25.19
CA ILE A 57 -2.96 12.11 -25.15
C ILE A 57 -4.12 11.20 -25.51
N GLU A 58 -3.98 10.43 -26.59
CA GLU A 58 -4.95 9.39 -26.96
C GLU A 58 -4.49 8.06 -26.39
N PHE A 59 -5.33 7.43 -25.58
CA PHE A 59 -5.05 6.15 -24.92
C PHE A 59 -6.33 5.34 -24.82
N ASP A 60 -6.29 4.10 -25.34
CA ASP A 60 -7.40 3.13 -25.27
C ASP A 60 -8.73 3.66 -25.85
N GLY A 61 -8.64 4.46 -26.93
CA GLY A 61 -9.79 5.04 -27.63
C GLY A 61 -10.36 6.32 -27.00
N ASP A 62 -9.83 6.73 -25.84
CA ASP A 62 -10.21 7.97 -25.16
C ASP A 62 -9.12 9.04 -25.31
N VAL A 63 -9.56 10.30 -25.32
CA VAL A 63 -8.68 11.47 -25.40
C VAL A 63 -8.60 12.13 -24.03
N TYR A 64 -7.38 12.37 -23.57
CA TYR A 64 -7.05 13.05 -22.32
C TYR A 64 -6.27 14.32 -22.62
N VAL A 65 -6.47 15.38 -21.83
CA VAL A 65 -5.78 16.67 -22.00
C VAL A 65 -4.83 16.88 -20.84
N VAL A 66 -3.57 17.21 -21.12
CA VAL A 66 -2.55 17.55 -20.10
C VAL A 66 -3.00 18.79 -19.33
N LYS A 67 -3.22 18.65 -18.02
CA LYS A 67 -3.63 19.75 -17.13
C LYS A 67 -2.59 20.10 -16.08
N HIS A 68 -1.70 19.16 -15.78
CA HIS A 68 -0.58 19.41 -14.88
C HIS A 68 0.67 18.69 -15.39
N LEU A 69 1.75 19.44 -15.46
CA LEU A 69 3.03 19.01 -16.00
C LEU A 69 4.13 19.50 -15.06
N VAL A 70 4.98 18.58 -14.61
CA VAL A 70 6.16 18.90 -13.81
C VAL A 70 7.39 18.40 -14.55
N GLU A 71 8.28 19.31 -14.92
CA GLU A 71 9.58 18.99 -15.47
C GLU A 71 10.61 18.88 -14.35
N ARG A 72 11.38 17.80 -14.33
CA ARG A 72 12.38 17.55 -13.29
C ARG A 72 13.69 17.07 -13.88
N THR A 73 14.76 17.41 -13.18
CA THR A 73 16.10 16.93 -13.47
C THR A 73 16.65 16.21 -12.24
N ILE A 74 17.19 15.02 -12.45
CA ILE A 74 17.92 14.23 -11.45
C ILE A 74 19.28 13.90 -12.06
N GLY A 75 20.36 14.50 -11.52
CA GLY A 75 21.69 14.45 -12.13
C GLY A 75 21.65 15.02 -13.55
N ASN A 76 22.02 14.21 -14.55
CA ASN A 76 21.95 14.58 -15.98
C ASN A 76 20.66 14.09 -16.67
N LYS A 77 19.72 13.48 -15.94
CA LYS A 77 18.48 12.93 -16.52
C LYS A 77 17.32 13.91 -16.32
N PHE A 78 16.78 14.40 -17.42
CA PHE A 78 15.55 15.20 -17.49
C PHE A 78 14.34 14.27 -17.64
N TYR A 79 13.19 14.58 -17.05
CA TYR A 79 11.93 13.84 -17.29
C TYR A 79 10.72 14.72 -16.98
N LYS A 80 9.55 14.31 -17.48
CA LYS A 80 8.26 14.97 -17.22
C LYS A 80 7.37 14.06 -16.36
N LYS A 81 6.72 14.61 -15.35
CA LYS A 81 5.55 14.01 -14.68
C LYS A 81 4.31 14.67 -15.26
N VAL A 82 3.42 13.86 -15.82
CA VAL A 82 2.27 14.32 -16.59
C VAL A 82 0.99 13.81 -15.94
N GLU A 83 0.01 14.70 -15.77
CA GLU A 83 -1.34 14.38 -15.29
C GLU A 83 -2.35 14.97 -16.28
N CYS A 84 -3.25 14.11 -16.76
CA CYS A 84 -4.22 14.43 -17.80
C CYS A 84 -5.64 14.12 -17.34
N ASN A 85 -6.58 14.99 -17.71
CA ASN A 85 -8.01 14.78 -17.47
C ASN A 85 -8.70 14.41 -18.78
N HIS A 86 -9.68 13.49 -18.73
CA HIS A 86 -10.43 13.08 -19.91
C HIS A 86 -11.14 14.28 -20.56
N GLU A 87 -11.11 14.36 -21.90
CA GLU A 87 -11.49 15.55 -22.68
C GLU A 87 -12.92 16.04 -22.38
N PHE A 88 -13.86 15.11 -22.13
CA PHE A 88 -15.21 15.44 -21.65
C PHE A 88 -15.21 16.41 -20.47
N TYR A 89 -14.50 16.08 -19.38
CA TYR A 89 -14.50 16.90 -18.17
C TYR A 89 -13.85 18.26 -18.43
N VAL A 90 -12.80 18.30 -19.25
CA VAL A 90 -12.14 19.55 -19.65
C VAL A 90 -13.08 20.45 -20.46
N LYS A 91 -13.77 19.89 -21.46
CA LYS A 91 -14.74 20.64 -22.29
C LYS A 91 -15.92 21.18 -21.47
N MET A 92 -16.41 20.39 -20.51
CA MET A 92 -17.50 20.80 -19.62
C MET A 92 -17.03 21.85 -18.61
N PHE A 93 -15.81 21.74 -18.09
CA PHE A 93 -15.24 22.72 -17.17
C PHE A 93 -14.94 24.07 -17.84
N ASN A 94 -14.44 24.04 -19.08
CA ASN A 94 -14.05 25.26 -19.81
C ASN A 94 -15.23 26.08 -20.37
N LYS A 95 -16.48 25.61 -20.21
CA LYS A 95 -17.67 26.30 -20.72
C LYS A 95 -18.57 26.73 -19.57
N GLN A 96 -18.89 28.02 -19.54
CA GLN A 96 -19.80 28.62 -18.57
C GLN A 96 -21.26 28.53 -19.06
N LYS A 97 -22.20 28.54 -18.12
CA LYS A 97 -23.63 28.77 -18.38
C LYS A 97 -24.07 29.99 -17.58
N HIS A 98 -24.30 31.10 -18.27
CA HIS A 98 -24.55 32.41 -17.62
C HIS A 98 -26.00 32.60 -17.20
N GLU A 99 -26.92 31.94 -17.90
CA GLU A 99 -28.34 31.90 -17.56
C GLU A 99 -28.54 31.23 -16.21
N VAL A 100 -29.63 31.57 -15.53
CA VAL A 100 -30.01 31.02 -14.23
C VAL A 100 -31.42 30.49 -14.33
N HIS A 101 -31.65 29.30 -13.79
CA HIS A 101 -32.96 28.72 -13.59
C HIS A 101 -33.37 28.76 -12.11
N ASN A 102 -34.65 29.03 -11.87
CA ASN A 102 -35.29 28.96 -10.56
C ASN A 102 -36.62 28.20 -10.68
N GLY A 103 -36.91 27.36 -9.70
CA GLY A 103 -38.11 26.54 -9.62
C GLY A 103 -37.92 25.15 -10.23
N SER A 104 -39.05 24.46 -10.42
CA SER A 104 -39.08 23.06 -10.83
C SER A 104 -38.52 22.87 -12.24
N MET A 105 -37.71 21.83 -12.40
CA MET A 105 -37.09 21.46 -13.66
C MET A 105 -37.23 19.95 -13.85
N THR A 106 -37.49 19.51 -15.08
CA THR A 106 -37.37 18.08 -15.41
C THR A 106 -35.90 17.74 -15.62
N PHE A 107 -35.54 16.47 -15.43
CA PHE A 107 -34.17 16.00 -15.69
C PHE A 107 -33.74 16.28 -17.13
N ARG A 108 -34.63 16.10 -18.12
CA ARG A 108 -34.36 16.43 -19.52
C ARG A 108 -33.98 17.90 -19.70
N ASN A 109 -34.78 18.81 -19.14
CA ASN A 109 -34.50 20.25 -19.23
C ASN A 109 -33.18 20.61 -18.53
N ALA A 110 -32.86 19.95 -17.41
CA ALA A 110 -31.58 20.11 -16.71
C ALA A 110 -30.38 19.68 -17.54
N VAL A 111 -30.45 18.49 -18.11
CA VAL A 111 -29.41 17.98 -19.02
C VAL A 111 -29.28 18.90 -20.24
N ASP A 112 -30.38 19.29 -20.88
CA ASP A 112 -30.34 20.18 -22.05
C ASP A 112 -29.74 21.54 -21.72
N PHE A 113 -30.13 22.14 -20.60
CA PHE A 113 -29.58 23.41 -20.13
C PHE A 113 -28.04 23.37 -19.97
N VAL A 114 -27.52 22.26 -19.44
CA VAL A 114 -26.07 22.09 -19.21
C VAL A 114 -25.33 21.69 -20.49
N PHE A 115 -25.95 20.92 -21.39
CA PHE A 115 -25.31 20.36 -22.57
C PHE A 115 -25.46 21.20 -23.84
N GLU A 116 -26.32 22.22 -23.84
CA GLU A 116 -26.58 23.11 -24.97
C GLU A 116 -25.30 23.71 -25.59
N GLY A 117 -24.94 23.35 -26.82
CA GLY A 117 -23.73 23.90 -27.46
C GLY A 117 -22.42 23.34 -26.90
N THR A 118 -22.44 22.24 -26.12
CA THR A 118 -21.22 21.51 -25.74
C THR A 118 -20.62 20.72 -26.90
N GLY A 119 -21.47 20.23 -27.81
CA GLY A 119 -21.12 19.27 -28.86
C GLY A 119 -21.36 17.81 -28.47
N TYR A 120 -21.76 17.54 -27.23
CA TYR A 120 -22.14 16.20 -26.76
C TYR A 120 -23.63 15.94 -26.98
N GLN A 121 -23.94 14.72 -27.39
CA GLN A 121 -25.31 14.21 -27.46
C GLN A 121 -25.70 13.62 -26.11
N THR A 122 -26.99 13.67 -25.77
CA THR A 122 -27.50 13.22 -24.47
C THR A 122 -28.59 12.17 -24.65
N ALA A 123 -28.43 11.04 -23.97
CA ALA A 123 -29.43 9.98 -23.88
C ALA A 123 -29.85 9.79 -22.42
N ILE A 124 -31.15 9.86 -22.15
CA ILE A 124 -31.73 9.63 -20.82
C ILE A 124 -32.47 8.30 -20.92
N ILE A 125 -31.99 7.30 -20.19
CA ILE A 125 -32.45 5.92 -20.31
C ILE A 125 -33.56 5.63 -19.29
N ASP A 126 -33.37 6.07 -18.05
CA ASP A 126 -34.30 5.83 -16.95
C ASP A 126 -35.19 7.06 -16.68
N PRO A 127 -36.37 6.88 -16.05
CA PRO A 127 -37.23 7.98 -15.68
C PRO A 127 -36.69 8.71 -14.44
N PHE A 128 -36.74 10.04 -14.49
CA PHE A 128 -36.38 10.90 -13.36
C PHE A 128 -37.52 11.89 -13.08
N TYR A 129 -37.89 12.02 -11.81
CA TYR A 129 -38.88 13.01 -11.38
C TYR A 129 -38.30 14.42 -11.45
N ALA A 130 -39.17 15.43 -11.58
CA ALA A 130 -38.76 16.83 -11.59
C ALA A 130 -38.27 17.26 -10.21
N GLU A 131 -37.24 18.10 -10.19
CA GLU A 131 -36.62 18.61 -8.97
C GLU A 131 -36.57 20.15 -9.00
N ASP A 132 -36.66 20.77 -7.82
CA ASP A 132 -36.59 22.22 -7.69
C ASP A 132 -35.14 22.72 -7.59
N PHE A 133 -34.86 23.79 -8.32
CA PHE A 133 -33.57 24.47 -8.29
C PHE A 133 -33.72 25.94 -7.84
N GLN A 134 -32.70 26.43 -7.14
CA GLN A 134 -32.56 27.83 -6.79
C GLN A 134 -31.19 28.30 -7.26
N ASN A 135 -31.16 29.40 -8.00
CA ASN A 135 -29.98 30.00 -8.61
C ASN A 135 -29.13 28.99 -9.43
N PHE A 136 -29.77 28.06 -10.14
CA PHE A 136 -29.05 27.04 -10.91
C PHE A 136 -28.53 27.62 -12.23
N GLY A 137 -27.24 27.91 -12.27
CA GLY A 137 -26.58 28.62 -13.36
C GLY A 137 -25.40 29.45 -12.85
N LYS A 138 -24.84 30.32 -13.71
CA LYS A 138 -23.65 31.15 -13.42
C LYS A 138 -22.41 30.37 -12.95
N GLU A 139 -22.29 29.14 -13.42
CA GLU A 139 -21.19 28.24 -13.10
C GLU A 139 -20.68 27.54 -14.37
N ASN A 140 -19.53 26.87 -14.25
CA ASN A 140 -19.07 26.00 -15.31
C ASN A 140 -20.00 24.79 -15.44
N ARG A 141 -20.12 24.26 -16.65
CA ARG A 141 -21.08 23.18 -16.94
C ARG A 141 -20.74 21.88 -16.23
N LEU A 142 -19.47 21.64 -15.89
CA LEU A 142 -19.11 20.48 -15.09
C LEU A 142 -19.65 20.58 -13.65
N ALA A 143 -19.59 21.75 -13.02
CA ALA A 143 -20.18 21.98 -11.70
C ALA A 143 -21.71 21.83 -11.73
N LEU A 144 -22.36 22.40 -12.75
CA LEU A 144 -23.81 22.25 -12.94
C LEU A 144 -24.20 20.79 -13.20
N LEU A 145 -23.40 20.06 -13.98
CA LEU A 145 -23.59 18.62 -14.20
C LEU A 145 -23.49 17.84 -12.88
N LYS A 146 -22.48 18.10 -12.06
CA LYS A 146 -22.34 17.46 -10.74
C LYS A 146 -23.58 17.70 -9.87
N LYS A 147 -24.11 18.93 -9.86
CA LYS A 147 -25.36 19.27 -9.15
C LYS A 147 -26.57 18.53 -9.70
N ILE A 148 -26.69 18.37 -11.02
CA ILE A 148 -27.76 17.58 -11.64
C ILE A 148 -27.67 16.11 -11.20
N LEU A 149 -26.50 15.49 -11.35
CA LEU A 149 -26.31 14.07 -10.99
C LEU A 149 -26.62 13.83 -9.51
N GLU A 150 -26.18 14.73 -8.62
CA GLU A 150 -26.49 14.63 -7.20
C GLU A 150 -27.99 14.82 -6.91
N ARG A 151 -28.62 15.85 -7.48
CA ARG A 151 -30.01 16.21 -7.20
C ARG A 151 -30.99 15.13 -7.63
N TYR A 152 -30.82 14.63 -8.85
CA TYR A 152 -31.70 13.63 -9.43
C TYR A 152 -31.25 12.20 -9.12
N LYS A 153 -30.18 12.03 -8.33
CA LYS A 153 -29.56 10.73 -8.02
C LYS A 153 -29.25 9.94 -9.30
N ALA A 154 -28.80 10.65 -10.33
CA ALA A 154 -28.51 10.10 -11.64
C ALA A 154 -27.01 9.81 -11.80
N GLU A 155 -26.69 8.90 -12.70
CA GLU A 155 -25.33 8.53 -13.05
C GLU A 155 -25.07 8.65 -14.54
N ILE A 156 -23.84 9.00 -14.89
CA ILE A 156 -23.43 9.29 -16.27
C ILE A 156 -22.37 8.30 -16.76
N SER A 157 -22.53 7.86 -18.01
CA SER A 157 -21.47 7.19 -18.77
C SER A 157 -21.20 7.96 -20.06
N ILE A 158 -19.93 8.05 -20.42
CA ILE A 158 -19.46 8.74 -21.63
C ILE A 158 -18.87 7.71 -22.58
N ARG A 159 -19.33 7.72 -23.84
CA ARG A 159 -18.74 6.95 -24.94
C ARG A 159 -18.62 7.85 -26.16
N GLY A 160 -17.39 8.24 -26.50
CA GLY A 160 -17.14 9.26 -27.52
C GLY A 160 -17.90 10.55 -27.20
N ASN A 161 -18.77 11.00 -28.11
CA ASN A 161 -19.57 12.21 -27.94
C ASN A 161 -20.97 11.96 -27.34
N LEU A 162 -21.29 10.74 -26.89
CA LEU A 162 -22.57 10.43 -26.25
C LEU A 162 -22.43 10.38 -24.72
N ALA A 163 -23.21 11.23 -24.04
CA ALA A 163 -23.43 11.19 -22.61
C ALA A 163 -24.76 10.46 -22.32
N SER A 164 -24.68 9.30 -21.67
CA SER A 164 -25.85 8.50 -21.30
C SER A 164 -26.11 8.57 -19.80
N PHE A 165 -27.36 8.83 -19.42
CA PHE A 165 -27.81 9.00 -18.05
C PHE A 165 -28.75 7.87 -17.62
N LYS A 166 -28.47 7.27 -16.47
CA LYS A 166 -29.23 6.19 -15.83
C LYS A 166 -29.41 6.49 -14.34
N GLU A 167 -30.37 5.85 -13.68
CA GLU A 167 -30.41 5.88 -12.20
C GLU A 167 -29.15 5.22 -11.63
N LYS A 168 -28.71 4.14 -12.29
CA LYS A 168 -27.52 3.39 -11.93
C LYS A 168 -26.83 2.83 -13.18
N ILE A 169 -25.54 3.12 -13.34
CA ILE A 169 -24.69 2.53 -14.40
C ILE A 169 -24.05 1.21 -13.94
N GLY A 170 -23.51 0.45 -14.88
CA GLY A 170 -22.91 -0.85 -14.64
C GLY A 170 -23.92 -1.99 -14.68
N GLU A 171 -23.40 -3.19 -14.78
CA GLU A 171 -24.16 -4.43 -14.98
C GLU A 171 -23.87 -5.44 -13.87
N ASP A 172 -24.69 -6.49 -13.80
CA ASP A 172 -24.40 -7.63 -12.94
C ASP A 172 -23.41 -8.55 -13.65
N THR A 173 -22.29 -8.79 -12.99
CA THR A 173 -21.22 -9.59 -13.58
C THR A 173 -21.07 -10.91 -12.82
N ASP A 174 -20.72 -11.95 -13.56
CA ASP A 174 -20.29 -13.23 -12.98
C ASP A 174 -18.85 -13.16 -12.43
N PHE A 175 -18.20 -12.00 -12.53
CA PHE A 175 -16.86 -11.79 -11.99
C PHE A 175 -16.91 -11.76 -10.46
N GLN A 176 -15.96 -12.46 -9.85
CA GLN A 176 -15.91 -12.61 -8.39
C GLN A 176 -14.52 -12.24 -7.89
N PHE A 177 -14.47 -11.46 -6.81
CA PHE A 177 -13.28 -11.29 -6.00
C PHE A 177 -13.28 -12.39 -4.93
N ARG A 178 -12.24 -13.22 -4.93
CA ARG A 178 -12.12 -14.40 -4.06
C ARG A 178 -10.76 -14.42 -3.36
N TYR A 179 -10.79 -14.57 -2.04
CA TYR A 179 -9.60 -14.85 -1.23
C TYR A 179 -8.93 -16.16 -1.70
N ASN A 180 -7.60 -16.21 -1.65
CA ASN A 180 -6.77 -17.29 -2.20
C ASN A 180 -6.96 -17.61 -3.70
N PHE A 181 -7.57 -16.70 -4.47
CA PHE A 181 -7.74 -16.87 -5.91
C PHE A 181 -7.22 -15.67 -6.71
N ASN A 182 -7.95 -14.56 -6.73
CA ASN A 182 -7.57 -13.38 -7.53
C ASN A 182 -7.28 -12.13 -6.69
N ILE A 183 -7.63 -12.12 -5.40
CA ILE A 183 -7.29 -11.04 -4.48
C ILE A 183 -5.82 -11.14 -4.05
N LYS A 184 -5.05 -10.06 -4.19
CA LYS A 184 -3.69 -9.91 -3.63
C LYS A 184 -3.73 -9.30 -2.24
N THR A 185 -4.44 -8.19 -2.11
CA THR A 185 -4.60 -7.44 -0.87
C THR A 185 -6.06 -7.04 -0.74
N PHE A 186 -6.54 -7.05 0.50
CA PHE A 186 -7.87 -6.59 0.86
C PHE A 186 -7.73 -5.63 2.04
N GLU A 187 -8.26 -4.43 1.87
CA GLU A 187 -8.33 -3.41 2.90
C GLU A 187 -9.80 -3.08 3.15
N ARG A 188 -10.19 -3.07 4.43
CA ARG A 188 -11.51 -2.62 4.88
C ARG A 188 -11.33 -1.47 5.86
N GLU A 189 -11.66 -0.27 5.42
CA GLU A 189 -11.66 0.93 6.25
C GLU A 189 -13.07 1.14 6.83
N ILE A 190 -13.16 1.45 8.13
CA ILE A 190 -14.41 1.75 8.82
C ILE A 190 -14.24 3.11 9.51
N ASP A 191 -14.95 4.13 9.04
CA ASP A 191 -14.92 5.49 9.58
C ASP A 191 -16.23 5.83 10.31
N THR A 192 -16.11 6.19 11.59
CA THR A 192 -17.22 6.64 12.44
C THR A 192 -17.09 8.12 12.85
N LYS A 193 -16.14 8.88 12.30
CA LYS A 193 -15.94 10.30 12.66
C LYS A 193 -17.17 11.16 12.40
N GLN A 194 -17.93 10.83 11.36
CA GLN A 194 -19.19 11.52 11.01
C GLN A 194 -20.44 10.82 11.56
N LEU A 195 -20.28 9.75 12.36
CA LEU A 195 -21.41 9.01 12.91
C LEU A 195 -22.20 9.90 13.86
N ALA A 196 -23.48 10.13 13.55
CA ALA A 196 -24.40 10.86 14.40
C ALA A 196 -25.78 10.19 14.38
N THR A 197 -26.50 10.26 15.49
CA THR A 197 -27.84 9.66 15.63
C THR A 197 -28.95 10.69 15.81
N TYR A 198 -28.60 11.97 15.84
CA TYR A 198 -29.55 13.07 15.94
C TYR A 198 -29.09 14.25 15.07
N ILE A 199 -30.05 14.93 14.44
CA ILE A 199 -29.81 16.15 13.68
C ILE A 199 -30.99 17.11 13.82
N ARG A 200 -30.67 18.40 13.90
CA ARG A 200 -31.64 19.50 13.82
C ARG A 200 -31.43 20.26 12.51
N GLY A 201 -32.50 20.78 11.92
CA GLY A 201 -32.36 21.70 10.79
C GLY A 201 -33.43 22.77 10.71
N TYR A 202 -33.10 23.78 9.93
CA TYR A 202 -33.80 25.03 9.78
C TYR A 202 -34.07 25.29 8.29
N GLY A 203 -35.34 25.45 7.95
CA GLY A 203 -35.83 25.81 6.63
C GLY A 203 -36.31 27.26 6.57
N LYS A 204 -37.05 27.59 5.51
CA LYS A 204 -37.56 28.94 5.28
C LYS A 204 -38.53 29.38 6.38
N ASP A 205 -38.61 30.70 6.61
CA ASP A 205 -39.60 31.34 7.49
C ASP A 205 -39.58 30.80 8.94
N GLY A 206 -38.40 30.35 9.40
CA GLY A 206 -38.22 29.82 10.76
C GLY A 206 -38.75 28.39 10.93
N LEU A 207 -38.92 27.61 9.85
CA LEU A 207 -39.27 26.19 9.93
C LEU A 207 -38.14 25.42 10.64
N ILE A 208 -38.40 24.82 11.80
CA ILE A 208 -37.41 24.04 12.56
C ILE A 208 -37.88 22.60 12.65
N ARG A 209 -37.02 21.63 12.31
CA ARG A 209 -37.29 20.20 12.45
C ARG A 209 -36.10 19.47 13.06
N GLU A 210 -36.39 18.31 13.64
CA GLU A 210 -35.41 17.45 14.31
C GLU A 210 -35.66 15.99 13.90
N TYR A 211 -34.59 15.22 13.81
CA TYR A 211 -34.65 13.80 13.50
C TYR A 211 -33.69 13.02 14.41
N THR A 212 -34.19 11.94 15.01
CA THR A 212 -33.39 10.95 15.76
C THR A 212 -33.43 9.62 15.02
N SER A 213 -32.27 9.06 14.71
CA SER A 213 -32.13 7.74 14.08
C SER A 213 -32.54 6.62 15.04
N PRO A 214 -33.17 5.55 14.54
CA PRO A 214 -33.35 4.30 15.30
C PRO A 214 -32.05 3.69 15.84
N ASN A 215 -30.89 3.99 15.23
CA ASN A 215 -29.58 3.54 15.70
C ASN A 215 -29.12 4.25 16.99
N VAL A 216 -29.88 5.22 17.52
CA VAL A 216 -29.66 5.82 18.84
C VAL A 216 -29.60 4.76 19.95
N HIS A 217 -30.35 3.66 19.82
CA HIS A 217 -30.30 2.56 20.79
C HIS A 217 -28.97 1.80 20.78
N LYS A 218 -28.22 1.85 19.66
CA LYS A 218 -26.91 1.19 19.49
C LYS A 218 -25.76 2.11 19.84
N PHE A 219 -25.81 3.36 19.40
CA PHE A 219 -24.69 4.30 19.47
C PHE A 219 -24.88 5.41 20.51
N GLY A 220 -26.03 5.47 21.18
CA GLY A 220 -26.41 6.59 22.03
C GLY A 220 -26.82 7.82 21.22
N LEU A 221 -27.11 8.93 21.91
CA LEU A 221 -27.45 10.21 21.29
C LEU A 221 -26.17 10.95 20.90
N ILE A 222 -25.95 11.11 19.60
CA ILE A 222 -24.80 11.82 19.03
C ILE A 222 -25.37 12.87 18.06
N GLU A 223 -25.13 14.14 18.35
CA GLU A 223 -25.67 15.27 17.58
C GLU A 223 -24.75 15.62 16.41
N ALA A 224 -25.31 15.63 15.20
CA ALA A 224 -24.69 16.19 14.01
C ALA A 224 -24.78 17.72 14.00
N ASP A 225 -23.91 18.36 13.23
CA ASP A 225 -24.06 19.78 12.89
C ASP A 225 -25.46 20.06 12.33
N SER A 226 -26.04 21.19 12.73
CA SER A 226 -27.35 21.57 12.25
C SER A 226 -27.34 21.92 10.77
N MET A 227 -28.40 21.54 10.06
CA MET A 227 -28.59 21.86 8.64
C MET A 227 -29.44 23.13 8.48
N GLU A 228 -28.91 24.15 7.80
CA GLU A 228 -29.66 25.37 7.47
C GLU A 228 -29.82 25.50 5.95
N ASP A 229 -31.06 25.49 5.47
CA ASP A 229 -31.34 25.59 4.04
C ASP A 229 -32.74 26.17 3.79
N GLU A 230 -32.80 27.46 3.47
CA GLU A 230 -34.03 28.22 3.17
C GLU A 230 -34.80 27.70 1.93
N ARG A 231 -34.24 26.75 1.17
CA ARG A 231 -34.96 26.11 0.06
C ARG A 231 -36.05 25.17 0.56
N PHE A 232 -35.93 24.63 1.77
CA PHE A 232 -36.96 23.78 2.36
C PHE A 232 -38.09 24.64 2.93
N THR A 233 -39.21 24.66 2.19
CA THR A 233 -40.44 25.37 2.56
C THR A 233 -41.50 24.47 3.17
N THR A 234 -41.29 23.14 3.15
CA THR A 234 -42.26 22.14 3.64
C THR A 234 -41.67 21.28 4.75
N ILE A 235 -42.54 20.91 5.69
CA ILE A 235 -42.28 19.96 6.79
C ILE A 235 -41.68 18.64 6.25
N GLU A 236 -42.32 18.07 5.24
CA GLU A 236 -41.92 16.78 4.64
C GLU A 236 -40.58 16.88 3.92
N GLY A 237 -40.33 17.98 3.19
CA GLY A 237 -39.08 18.22 2.50
C GLY A 237 -37.90 18.31 3.47
N LEU A 238 -38.06 19.07 4.55
CA LEU A 238 -37.02 19.22 5.57
C LEU A 238 -36.79 17.90 6.33
N ASP A 239 -37.85 17.15 6.68
CA ASP A 239 -37.71 15.83 7.33
C ASP A 239 -36.93 14.84 6.48
N ARG A 240 -37.24 14.77 5.17
CA ARG A 240 -36.53 13.90 4.25
C ARG A 240 -35.06 14.31 4.17
N ALA A 241 -34.79 15.61 4.06
CA ALA A 241 -33.42 16.12 4.00
C ALA A 241 -32.63 15.81 5.28
N LEU A 242 -33.22 15.96 6.46
CA LEU A 242 -32.58 15.58 7.73
C LEU A 242 -32.21 14.09 7.77
N LYS A 243 -33.12 13.22 7.32
CA LYS A 243 -32.86 11.78 7.23
C LYS A 243 -31.75 11.46 6.23
N GLU A 244 -31.74 12.13 5.07
CA GLU A 244 -30.75 11.90 4.01
C GLU A 244 -29.34 12.40 4.41
N ASN A 245 -29.26 13.49 5.17
CA ASN A 245 -27.99 14.11 5.58
C ASN A 245 -27.39 13.52 6.87
N LEU A 246 -28.18 12.79 7.67
CA LEU A 246 -27.69 12.14 8.89
C LEU A 246 -26.93 10.85 8.54
N GLN A 247 -25.65 10.79 8.91
CA GLN A 247 -24.84 9.58 8.79
C GLN A 247 -24.96 8.75 10.08
N ASP A 248 -25.99 7.92 10.16
CA ASP A 248 -26.36 7.15 11.36
C ASP A 248 -25.80 5.73 11.42
N THR A 249 -24.85 5.43 10.54
CA THR A 249 -24.12 4.16 10.43
C THR A 249 -22.64 4.43 10.12
N PRO A 250 -21.71 3.52 10.47
CA PRO A 250 -20.31 3.66 10.06
C PRO A 250 -20.16 3.71 8.53
N VAL A 251 -19.16 4.45 8.05
CA VAL A 251 -18.79 4.47 6.64
C VAL A 251 -17.78 3.37 6.40
N VAL A 252 -18.15 2.36 5.61
CA VAL A 252 -17.25 1.26 5.23
C VAL A 252 -16.74 1.47 3.82
N SER A 253 -15.42 1.45 3.63
CA SER A 253 -14.78 1.42 2.32
C SER A 253 -13.97 0.13 2.19
N MET A 254 -14.04 -0.52 1.03
CA MET A 254 -13.24 -1.72 0.76
C MET A 254 -12.40 -1.49 -0.48
N THR A 255 -11.10 -1.72 -0.35
CA THR A 255 -10.12 -1.60 -1.44
C THR A 255 -9.51 -2.96 -1.70
N ILE A 256 -9.45 -3.36 -2.97
CA ILE A 256 -8.91 -4.64 -3.41
C ILE A 256 -7.83 -4.39 -4.46
N ASP A 257 -6.62 -4.89 -4.21
CA ASP A 257 -5.66 -5.14 -5.29
C ASP A 257 -5.85 -6.58 -5.78
N PHE A 258 -6.02 -6.77 -7.09
CA PHE A 258 -6.26 -8.10 -7.64
C PHE A 258 -5.35 -8.42 -8.83
N ILE A 259 -5.24 -9.70 -9.15
CA ILE A 259 -4.57 -10.18 -10.37
C ILE A 259 -5.59 -10.28 -11.48
N ASP A 260 -5.31 -9.62 -12.60
CA ASP A 260 -6.03 -9.86 -13.83
C ASP A 260 -5.62 -11.22 -14.43
N LEU A 261 -6.51 -12.20 -14.31
CA LEU A 261 -6.30 -13.58 -14.76
C LEU A 261 -6.67 -13.82 -16.23
N ARG A 262 -7.00 -12.78 -17.03
CA ARG A 262 -7.36 -12.95 -18.45
C ARG A 262 -6.26 -13.65 -19.26
N LYS A 263 -5.01 -13.28 -19.02
CA LYS A 263 -3.83 -13.94 -19.66
C LYS A 263 -3.70 -15.42 -19.28
N ALA A 264 -4.26 -15.82 -18.14
CA ALA A 264 -4.28 -17.20 -17.66
C ALA A 264 -5.53 -17.98 -18.12
N GLY A 265 -6.38 -17.40 -18.99
CA GLY A 265 -7.56 -18.07 -19.53
C GLY A 265 -8.83 -17.91 -18.68
N TYR A 266 -8.86 -16.95 -17.75
CA TYR A 266 -10.07 -16.64 -16.98
C TYR A 266 -11.17 -16.10 -17.92
N PRO A 267 -12.39 -16.68 -17.90
CA PRO A 267 -13.38 -16.46 -18.95
C PRO A 267 -14.21 -15.18 -18.81
N TYR A 268 -14.10 -14.48 -17.66
CA TYR A 268 -14.93 -13.32 -17.35
C TYR A 268 -14.21 -12.01 -17.65
N ASN A 269 -14.99 -11.02 -18.11
CA ASN A 269 -14.49 -9.68 -18.37
C ASN A 269 -14.10 -8.98 -17.06
N VAL A 270 -13.05 -8.17 -17.11
CA VAL A 270 -12.71 -7.26 -16.02
C VAL A 270 -13.87 -6.29 -15.85
N PRO A 271 -14.40 -6.15 -14.63
CA PRO A 271 -15.58 -5.34 -14.41
C PRO A 271 -15.25 -3.83 -14.55
N ASN A 272 -16.25 -3.06 -14.95
CA ASN A 272 -16.18 -1.62 -15.17
C ASN A 272 -16.71 -0.84 -13.96
N GLU A 273 -16.52 0.48 -13.98
CA GLU A 273 -17.13 1.35 -13.00
C GLU A 273 -18.65 1.19 -12.99
N GLY A 274 -19.21 0.97 -11.80
CA GLY A 274 -20.63 0.74 -11.59
C GLY A 274 -21.07 -0.71 -11.60
N ASP A 275 -20.25 -1.65 -12.09
CA ASP A 275 -20.59 -3.06 -12.13
C ASP A 275 -20.76 -3.65 -10.73
N ARG A 276 -21.69 -4.61 -10.61
CA ARG A 276 -21.88 -5.42 -9.40
C ARG A 276 -21.10 -6.73 -9.51
N VAL A 277 -20.44 -7.06 -8.42
CA VAL A 277 -19.49 -8.18 -8.30
C VAL A 277 -19.72 -8.88 -6.96
N LEU A 278 -19.46 -10.18 -6.93
CA LEU A 278 -19.42 -10.94 -5.68
C LEU A 278 -18.02 -10.80 -5.05
N LEU A 279 -17.96 -10.40 -3.79
CA LEU A 279 -16.75 -10.39 -2.97
C LEU A 279 -16.88 -11.43 -1.87
N VAL A 280 -15.99 -12.42 -1.90
CA VAL A 280 -15.85 -13.40 -0.81
C VAL A 280 -14.43 -13.38 -0.28
N TYR A 281 -14.31 -12.96 0.98
CA TYR A 281 -13.08 -12.84 1.75
C TYR A 281 -13.32 -13.41 3.15
N GLU A 282 -13.11 -14.72 3.27
CA GLU A 282 -13.39 -15.52 4.46
C GLU A 282 -12.61 -15.07 5.72
N PRO A 283 -11.33 -14.64 5.66
CA PRO A 283 -10.58 -14.26 6.87
C PRO A 283 -11.17 -13.07 7.65
N MET A 284 -11.99 -12.23 7.00
CA MET A 284 -12.65 -11.07 7.64
C MET A 284 -14.18 -11.18 7.64
N ASP A 285 -14.71 -12.39 7.40
CA ASP A 285 -16.14 -12.70 7.33
C ASP A 285 -16.89 -11.76 6.36
N VAL A 286 -16.34 -11.61 5.15
CA VAL A 286 -16.96 -10.82 4.09
C VAL A 286 -17.45 -11.76 3.00
N ASP A 287 -18.76 -11.84 2.83
CA ASP A 287 -19.43 -12.49 1.71
C ASP A 287 -20.59 -11.59 1.27
N ILE A 288 -20.33 -10.74 0.27
CA ILE A 288 -21.26 -9.70 -0.16
C ILE A 288 -21.25 -9.50 -1.66
N GLU A 289 -22.42 -9.17 -2.20
CA GLU A 289 -22.51 -8.51 -3.50
C GLU A 289 -22.29 -7.01 -3.32
N THR A 290 -21.36 -6.46 -4.08
CA THR A 290 -20.95 -5.07 -3.94
C THR A 290 -20.64 -4.46 -5.30
N ARG A 291 -20.50 -3.14 -5.32
CA ARG A 291 -20.44 -2.34 -6.53
C ARG A 291 -19.11 -1.62 -6.64
N LEU A 292 -18.53 -1.64 -7.83
CA LEU A 292 -17.29 -0.94 -8.15
C LEU A 292 -17.53 0.56 -8.30
N MET A 293 -16.89 1.35 -7.44
CA MET A 293 -17.01 2.81 -7.45
C MET A 293 -15.81 3.47 -8.12
N GLU A 294 -14.63 2.90 -7.93
CA GLU A 294 -13.38 3.37 -8.51
C GLU A 294 -12.53 2.20 -8.99
N ILE A 295 -11.86 2.42 -10.11
CA ILE A 295 -10.89 1.49 -10.69
C ILE A 295 -9.63 2.29 -11.02
N GLU A 296 -8.52 1.85 -10.46
CA GLU A 296 -7.16 2.32 -10.77
C GLU A 296 -6.39 1.17 -11.45
N GLU A 297 -5.90 1.44 -12.66
CA GLU A 297 -5.17 0.47 -13.48
C GLU A 297 -3.78 1.01 -13.81
N GLU A 298 -2.77 0.16 -13.74
CA GLU A 298 -1.43 0.47 -14.26
C GLU A 298 -1.15 -0.36 -15.51
N PHE A 299 -0.71 0.31 -16.57
CA PHE A 299 -0.30 -0.30 -17.83
C PHE A 299 1.20 -0.11 -18.02
N ASN A 300 1.91 -1.17 -18.41
CA ASN A 300 3.34 -1.06 -18.76
C ASN A 300 3.55 -0.35 -20.11
N ALA A 301 4.80 -0.14 -20.51
CA ALA A 301 5.15 0.46 -21.81
C ALA A 301 4.60 -0.30 -23.04
N LYS A 302 4.21 -1.58 -22.89
CA LYS A 302 3.56 -2.39 -23.94
C LYS A 302 2.03 -2.31 -23.88
N LEU A 303 1.49 -1.45 -23.02
CA LEU A 303 0.07 -1.25 -22.74
C LEU A 303 -0.62 -2.50 -22.19
N GLU A 304 0.13 -3.35 -21.50
CA GLU A 304 -0.41 -4.50 -20.79
C GLU A 304 -0.73 -4.10 -19.36
N PRO A 305 -1.91 -4.44 -18.81
CA PRO A 305 -2.23 -4.19 -17.42
C PRO A 305 -1.29 -5.00 -16.51
N VAL A 306 -0.69 -4.33 -15.53
CA VAL A 306 0.24 -4.92 -14.55
C VAL A 306 -0.26 -4.81 -13.11
N ALA A 307 -1.15 -3.86 -12.83
CA ALA A 307 -1.83 -3.74 -11.55
C ALA A 307 -3.25 -3.22 -11.76
N CYS A 308 -4.18 -3.74 -10.97
CA CYS A 308 -5.55 -3.25 -10.89
C CYS A 308 -5.95 -3.16 -9.41
N ARG A 309 -6.36 -1.97 -9.00
CA ARG A 309 -6.93 -1.66 -7.70
C ARG A 309 -8.37 -1.21 -7.89
N VAL A 310 -9.26 -1.70 -7.05
CA VAL A 310 -10.66 -1.27 -7.07
C VAL A 310 -11.13 -0.86 -5.71
N THR A 311 -11.99 0.16 -5.68
CA THR A 311 -12.68 0.60 -4.47
C THR A 311 -14.16 0.31 -4.61
N LEU A 312 -14.71 -0.33 -3.59
CA LEU A 312 -16.08 -0.80 -3.54
C LEU A 312 -16.94 0.07 -2.63
N ALA A 313 -18.23 0.15 -2.95
CA ALA A 313 -19.16 0.97 -2.21
C ALA A 313 -19.44 0.45 -0.79
N ASN A 314 -19.71 1.43 0.09
CA ASN A 314 -20.24 1.26 1.44
C ASN A 314 -21.62 0.58 1.46
N TYR A 315 -21.80 -0.33 2.41
CA TYR A 315 -23.05 -0.99 2.77
C TYR A 315 -23.97 0.00 3.51
N LYS A 316 -24.82 0.77 2.80
CA LYS A 316 -25.99 1.42 3.42
C LYS A 316 -27.19 0.48 3.36
N LYS A 317 -27.48 -0.21 4.47
CA LYS A 317 -28.80 -0.85 4.68
C LYS A 317 -29.81 0.24 5.06
N GLY A 318 -30.30 0.99 4.07
CA GLY A 318 -31.27 2.07 4.32
C GLY A 318 -31.47 2.96 3.09
N PHE A 319 -32.73 3.09 2.69
CA PHE A 319 -33.22 3.84 1.53
C PHE A 319 -32.59 5.24 1.35
N GLY A 320 -32.05 5.48 0.15
CA GLY A 320 -32.13 6.77 -0.53
C GLY A 320 -31.41 7.98 0.07
N GLY A 321 -30.12 7.92 0.42
CA GLY A 321 -29.33 9.10 0.80
C GLY A 321 -27.91 9.09 0.20
N THR A 322 -27.77 9.71 -0.98
CA THR A 322 -26.54 10.26 -1.60
C THR A 322 -25.20 9.62 -1.20
N LEU A 323 -24.87 8.50 -1.85
CA LEU A 323 -23.50 7.93 -1.91
C LEU A 323 -22.47 8.99 -2.38
N PHE A 324 -22.91 9.95 -3.21
CA PHE A 324 -22.12 11.08 -3.66
C PHE A 324 -21.76 12.05 -2.55
N GLN A 325 -22.62 12.24 -1.53
CA GLN A 325 -22.32 13.13 -0.41
C GLN A 325 -21.35 12.51 0.57
N THR A 326 -21.37 11.20 0.86
CA THR A 326 -20.35 10.58 1.72
C THR A 326 -18.97 10.62 1.05
N VAL A 327 -18.90 10.36 -0.26
CA VAL A 327 -17.67 10.49 -1.04
C VAL A 327 -17.28 11.97 -1.19
N GLN A 328 -18.20 12.89 -1.46
CA GLN A 328 -17.91 14.33 -1.49
C GLN A 328 -17.62 14.92 -0.11
N LYS A 329 -18.16 14.45 1.02
CA LYS A 329 -17.82 14.95 2.38
C LYS A 329 -16.47 14.42 2.81
N ALA A 330 -16.15 13.17 2.48
CA ALA A 330 -14.79 12.64 2.58
C ALA A 330 -13.80 13.40 1.67
N MET A 331 -14.22 13.78 0.46
CA MET A 331 -13.42 14.53 -0.52
C MET A 331 -13.40 16.07 -0.33
N SER A 332 -14.41 16.68 0.30
CA SER A 332 -14.54 18.14 0.56
C SER A 332 -14.09 18.53 1.96
N ALA A 333 -13.93 17.54 2.85
CA ALA A 333 -12.96 17.64 3.93
C ALA A 333 -11.53 17.81 3.38
N ILE A 334 -11.32 17.45 2.10
CA ILE A 334 -10.03 17.55 1.41
C ILE A 334 -9.97 18.76 0.47
N VAL A 335 -11.04 19.42 -0.02
CA VAL A 335 -10.98 20.48 -1.09
C VAL A 335 -11.97 21.65 -0.91
N ASN A 336 -11.50 22.91 -1.08
CA ASN A 336 -12.25 24.18 -1.09
C ASN A 336 -12.80 24.58 -2.49
N GLU A 337 -13.71 25.56 -2.54
CA GLU A 337 -14.51 26.00 -3.71
C GLU A 337 -13.72 26.43 -4.98
N ASP A 338 -12.40 26.64 -4.88
CA ASP A 338 -11.54 26.94 -6.04
C ASP A 338 -10.87 25.69 -6.66
N GLY A 339 -11.25 24.49 -6.25
CA GLY A 339 -10.64 23.23 -6.71
C GLY A 339 -9.26 22.95 -6.10
N LYS A 340 -8.88 23.65 -5.02
CA LYS A 340 -7.68 23.37 -4.20
C LYS A 340 -8.05 22.76 -2.87
N ILE A 341 -7.15 21.95 -2.31
CA ILE A 341 -7.29 21.33 -0.99
C ILE A 341 -7.58 22.38 0.09
N LYS A 342 -8.47 22.11 1.07
CA LYS A 342 -8.78 22.99 2.21
C LYS A 342 -7.49 23.39 2.94
N TYR A 343 -6.97 24.58 2.67
CA TYR A 343 -6.06 25.31 3.55
C TYR A 343 -6.40 26.79 3.45
N ASN A 344 -7.21 27.28 4.40
CA ASN A 344 -7.26 28.71 4.68
C ASN A 344 -6.10 29.04 5.62
N ALA A 345 -5.37 30.10 5.29
CA ALA A 345 -4.12 30.48 5.92
C ALA A 345 -4.29 30.80 7.42
N LEU A 346 -3.35 30.27 8.22
CA LEU A 346 -3.11 30.50 9.65
C LEU A 346 -4.26 29.99 10.55
N ASP A 347 -4.24 28.76 11.07
CA ASP A 347 -3.46 28.44 12.28
C ASP A 347 -3.17 26.92 12.47
N GLU A 348 -3.52 26.05 11.52
CA GLU A 348 -3.09 24.63 11.55
C GLU A 348 -1.79 24.39 10.77
N GLY A 349 -1.36 25.35 9.95
CA GLY A 349 -0.06 25.35 9.28
C GLY A 349 1.08 25.53 10.27
N VAL A 350 0.95 26.37 11.29
CA VAL A 350 1.99 26.52 12.34
C VAL A 350 2.00 25.30 13.26
N LYS A 351 0.85 24.66 13.55
CA LYS A 351 0.79 23.50 14.44
C LYS A 351 1.19 22.17 13.75
N ARG A 352 0.67 21.88 12.54
CA ARG A 352 1.11 20.71 11.75
C ARG A 352 2.51 20.89 11.17
N ALA A 353 2.92 22.10 10.77
CA ALA A 353 4.32 22.32 10.46
C ALA A 353 5.18 22.26 11.73
N SER A 354 4.78 22.76 12.91
CA SER A 354 5.60 22.60 14.12
C SER A 354 5.68 21.14 14.63
N GLU A 355 4.65 20.31 14.41
CA GLU A 355 4.65 18.88 14.80
C GLU A 355 5.28 17.97 13.72
N ALA A 356 5.18 18.32 12.43
CA ALA A 356 5.84 17.61 11.33
C ALA A 356 7.30 18.07 11.10
N ILE A 357 7.63 19.36 11.29
CA ILE A 357 9.03 19.87 11.34
C ILE A 357 9.77 19.31 12.56
N LYS A 358 9.06 18.95 13.64
CA LYS A 358 9.67 18.25 14.77
C LYS A 358 9.91 16.75 14.54
N ASN A 359 9.25 16.10 13.59
CA ASN A 359 9.31 14.64 13.45
C ASN A 359 9.75 14.09 12.08
N ALA A 360 9.91 14.89 11.02
CA ALA A 360 10.36 14.40 9.72
C ALA A 360 11.35 15.37 9.05
N GLN A 361 12.56 15.45 9.58
CA GLN A 361 13.69 15.95 8.79
C GLN A 361 14.21 14.76 7.96
N THR A 362 13.96 14.73 6.63
CA THR A 362 14.65 13.86 5.64
C THR A 362 14.88 14.66 4.33
N GLU A 363 16.13 14.70 3.86
CA GLU A 363 16.60 15.19 2.56
C GLU A 363 16.50 14.06 1.52
N LEU A 364 15.72 14.25 0.45
CA LEU A 364 15.68 13.29 -0.66
C LEU A 364 16.79 13.59 -1.67
N THR A 365 17.75 12.68 -1.80
CA THR A 365 18.80 12.71 -2.82
C THR A 365 18.62 11.56 -3.80
N PHE A 366 19.22 11.68 -4.98
CA PHE A 366 18.98 10.74 -6.07
C PHE A 366 20.30 10.22 -6.65
N GLU A 367 21.05 9.50 -5.83
CA GLU A 367 22.31 8.84 -6.19
C GLU A 367 22.18 7.33 -5.92
N ASN A 368 22.37 6.51 -6.96
CA ASN A 368 22.19 5.04 -6.91
C ASN A 368 20.80 4.56 -6.42
N GLY A 369 19.77 5.37 -6.65
CA GLY A 369 18.42 5.19 -6.12
C GLY A 369 17.81 6.51 -5.70
N ILE A 370 16.64 6.46 -5.06
CA ILE A 370 16.09 7.54 -4.25
C ILE A 370 16.57 7.29 -2.83
N LEU A 371 17.35 8.20 -2.26
CA LEU A 371 17.81 8.15 -0.87
C LEU A 371 17.03 9.19 -0.06
N ALA A 372 16.26 8.78 0.93
CA ALA A 372 15.68 9.68 1.93
C ALA A 372 16.63 9.75 3.13
N ILE A 373 17.49 10.77 3.15
CA ILE A 373 18.60 10.96 4.10
C ILE A 373 18.15 11.84 5.26
N ASN A 374 18.24 11.38 6.50
CA ASN A 374 17.98 12.23 7.66
C ASN A 374 18.99 13.41 7.70
N PRO A 375 18.57 14.69 7.74
CA PRO A 375 19.42 15.87 7.72
C PRO A 375 20.12 16.09 9.07
N GLU A 376 19.59 15.54 10.16
CA GLU A 376 20.23 15.59 11.49
C GLU A 376 21.31 14.51 11.63
N ASP A 377 21.16 13.37 10.95
CA ASP A 377 22.18 12.31 10.87
C ASP A 377 22.13 11.63 9.51
N ARG A 378 23.03 12.06 8.60
CA ARG A 378 23.07 11.58 7.22
C ARG A 378 23.40 10.09 7.09
N ASN A 379 23.78 9.44 8.19
CA ASN A 379 23.93 7.99 8.20
C ASN A 379 22.58 7.28 8.18
N ASN A 380 21.52 7.87 8.74
CA ASN A 380 20.18 7.33 8.69
C ASN A 380 19.54 7.70 7.36
N LEU A 381 19.40 6.74 6.45
CA LEU A 381 18.78 6.97 5.17
C LEU A 381 17.96 5.79 4.69
N VAL A 382 16.95 6.05 3.86
CA VAL A 382 16.20 5.00 3.16
C VAL A 382 16.55 5.03 1.69
N ALA A 383 17.15 3.98 1.16
CA ALA A 383 17.44 3.84 -0.26
C ALA A 383 16.33 3.09 -0.98
N PHE A 384 15.99 3.54 -2.17
CA PHE A 384 15.06 2.87 -3.08
C PHE A 384 15.67 2.83 -4.48
N ASN A 385 16.01 1.63 -4.96
CA ASN A 385 16.57 1.46 -6.29
C ASN A 385 16.10 0.16 -6.94
N SER A 386 16.67 -0.15 -8.11
CA SER A 386 16.32 -1.36 -8.86
C SER A 386 16.60 -2.67 -8.13
N ALA A 387 17.44 -2.66 -7.09
CA ALA A 387 17.70 -3.83 -6.26
C ALA A 387 16.68 -3.97 -5.11
N GLY A 388 16.01 -2.88 -4.69
CA GLY A 388 15.01 -2.92 -3.62
C GLY A 388 14.87 -1.62 -2.84
N ILE A 389 14.17 -1.70 -1.71
CA ILE A 389 14.04 -0.65 -0.69
C ILE A 389 14.87 -1.07 0.52
N GLY A 390 15.71 -0.22 1.09
CA GLY A 390 16.52 -0.53 2.25
C GLY A 390 16.66 0.63 3.21
N ILE A 391 16.62 0.37 4.50
CA ILE A 391 16.91 1.35 5.56
C ILE A 391 18.36 1.16 6.01
N SER A 392 19.13 2.23 5.97
CA SER A 392 20.51 2.30 6.40
C SER A 392 20.63 3.25 7.58
N ARG A 393 21.54 2.93 8.50
CA ARG A 393 21.95 3.79 9.62
C ARG A 393 23.44 4.12 9.59
N ASP A 394 24.09 3.90 8.44
CA ASP A 394 25.54 4.08 8.23
C ASP A 394 25.87 4.80 6.91
N GLY A 395 24.90 5.52 6.34
CA GLY A 395 25.08 6.38 5.17
C GLY A 395 24.96 5.61 3.86
N GLY A 396 24.18 4.53 3.85
CA GLY A 396 23.92 3.68 2.69
C GLY A 396 24.96 2.60 2.46
N LYS A 397 25.82 2.29 3.45
CA LYS A 397 26.82 1.23 3.33
C LYS A 397 26.23 -0.15 3.61
N THR A 398 25.33 -0.25 4.58
CA THR A 398 24.55 -1.46 4.87
C THR A 398 23.08 -1.13 5.01
N PHE A 399 22.23 -2.07 4.58
CA PHE A 399 20.77 -1.98 4.68
C PHE A 399 20.25 -3.18 5.47
N LYS A 400 20.18 -3.03 6.80
CA LYS A 400 19.84 -4.13 7.72
C LYS A 400 18.37 -4.54 7.64
N GLU A 401 17.52 -3.61 7.24
CA GLU A 401 16.13 -3.83 6.93
C GLU A 401 15.91 -3.46 5.47
N ALA A 402 15.64 -4.44 4.60
CA ALA A 402 15.50 -4.21 3.17
C ALA A 402 14.51 -5.16 2.52
N LEU A 403 13.70 -4.65 1.59
CA LEU A 403 12.87 -5.43 0.69
C LEU A 403 13.51 -5.40 -0.69
N THR A 404 14.09 -6.52 -1.11
CA THR A 404 14.76 -6.68 -2.41
C THR A 404 14.03 -7.70 -3.27
N TYR A 405 14.46 -7.85 -4.52
CA TYR A 405 13.96 -8.93 -5.38
C TYR A 405 14.29 -10.34 -4.85
N GLU A 406 15.22 -10.45 -3.90
CA GLU A 406 15.57 -11.71 -3.23
C GLU A 406 14.74 -11.96 -1.97
N GLY A 407 13.97 -10.97 -1.50
CA GLY A 407 13.07 -11.10 -0.35
C GLY A 407 13.17 -9.96 0.67
N LEU A 408 12.46 -10.11 1.79
CA LEU A 408 12.45 -9.17 2.91
C LEU A 408 13.47 -9.57 3.98
N VAL A 409 14.35 -8.65 4.32
CA VAL A 409 15.25 -8.69 5.47
C VAL A 409 14.73 -7.67 6.49
N ALA A 410 14.43 -8.09 7.71
CA ALA A 410 13.96 -7.20 8.77
C ALA A 410 14.54 -7.64 10.12
N SER A 411 15.11 -6.70 10.88
CA SER A 411 15.68 -6.97 12.21
C SER A 411 14.63 -6.95 13.33
N ALA A 412 13.56 -6.17 13.16
CA ALA A 412 12.35 -6.16 13.97
C ALA A 412 11.18 -5.58 13.15
N GLY A 413 10.01 -6.20 13.20
CA GLY A 413 8.82 -5.75 12.46
C GLY A 413 7.52 -6.13 13.15
N LEU A 414 6.54 -5.23 13.17
CA LEU A 414 5.17 -5.51 13.63
C LEU A 414 4.37 -5.98 12.40
N VAL A 415 4.07 -7.27 12.34
CA VAL A 415 3.30 -7.88 11.25
C VAL A 415 1.99 -8.38 11.86
N GLY A 416 0.85 -7.81 11.44
CA GLY A 416 -0.45 -8.12 12.05
C GLY A 416 -0.82 -9.60 11.96
N GLN A 417 -0.66 -10.20 10.78
CA GLN A 417 -0.67 -11.65 10.55
C GLN A 417 0.30 -11.96 9.40
N LEU A 418 1.12 -13.00 9.56
CA LEU A 418 2.07 -13.47 8.56
C LEU A 418 1.64 -14.87 8.10
N ASP A 419 1.11 -14.96 6.88
CA ASP A 419 0.80 -16.24 6.24
C ASP A 419 1.90 -16.57 5.22
N ALA A 420 2.70 -17.59 5.51
CA ALA A 420 3.80 -18.01 4.66
C ALA A 420 4.03 -19.51 4.78
N ASN A 421 4.34 -20.13 3.64
CA ASN A 421 4.50 -21.59 3.53
C ASN A 421 5.57 -22.17 4.46
N ASN A 422 6.60 -21.38 4.81
CA ASN A 422 7.66 -21.76 5.73
C ASN A 422 8.05 -20.56 6.61
N ILE A 423 7.53 -20.51 7.83
CA ILE A 423 7.92 -19.51 8.83
C ILE A 423 8.82 -20.17 9.87
N LYS A 424 10.01 -19.60 10.09
CA LYS A 424 10.96 -20.07 11.09
C LYS A 424 11.16 -18.98 12.15
N VAL A 425 10.43 -19.08 13.26
CA VAL A 425 10.54 -18.17 14.41
C VAL A 425 11.59 -18.67 15.38
N GLY A 426 12.40 -17.74 15.90
CA GLY A 426 13.44 -18.06 16.87
C GLY A 426 12.87 -18.48 18.23
N PRO A 427 13.67 -19.14 19.07
CA PRO A 427 13.23 -19.65 20.37
C PRO A 427 13.12 -18.62 21.49
N GLY A 428 13.61 -17.41 21.25
CA GLY A 428 13.54 -16.28 22.17
C GLY A 428 12.31 -15.42 21.90
N THR A 429 11.37 -15.90 21.09
CA THR A 429 10.11 -15.21 20.82
C THR A 429 9.27 -15.22 22.09
N PHE A 430 8.98 -14.02 22.60
CA PHE A 430 8.04 -13.80 23.68
C PHE A 430 6.63 -13.76 23.11
N PHE A 431 5.74 -14.53 23.71
CA PHE A 431 4.33 -14.58 23.37
C PHE A 431 3.53 -13.75 24.38
N GLU A 432 2.38 -13.20 23.96
CA GLU A 432 1.52 -12.45 24.87
C GLU A 432 1.10 -13.31 26.07
N GLU A 433 0.89 -12.68 27.23
CA GLU A 433 0.56 -13.39 28.46
C GLU A 433 -0.79 -14.13 28.30
N GLY A 434 -0.74 -15.47 28.28
CA GLY A 434 -1.90 -16.34 27.99
C GLY A 434 -1.94 -16.90 26.57
N TYR A 435 -1.11 -16.41 25.65
CA TYR A 435 -0.92 -16.99 24.32
C TYR A 435 0.21 -18.03 24.37
N ASP A 436 -0.16 -19.30 24.26
CA ASP A 436 0.77 -20.41 24.11
C ASP A 436 0.68 -20.90 22.65
N PRO A 437 1.73 -20.70 21.82
CA PRO A 437 1.72 -21.03 20.40
C PRO A 437 1.62 -22.54 20.13
N PHE A 438 1.78 -23.37 21.16
CA PHE A 438 1.60 -24.82 21.10
C PHE A 438 0.28 -25.28 21.75
N LYS A 439 -0.46 -24.37 22.42
CA LYS A 439 -1.88 -24.53 22.80
C LYS A 439 -2.85 -23.90 21.82
N VAL A 440 -2.53 -23.90 20.52
CA VAL A 440 -3.60 -23.96 19.51
C VAL A 440 -4.21 -25.37 19.56
N SER A 441 -4.80 -25.66 20.73
CA SER A 441 -5.62 -26.81 20.99
C SER A 441 -6.94 -26.55 20.29
N ASN A 442 -7.10 -27.29 19.21
CA ASN A 442 -8.40 -27.88 18.89
C ASN A 442 -8.15 -29.24 18.22
N ARG A 443 -6.98 -29.51 17.60
CA ARG A 443 -6.73 -30.78 16.87
C ARG A 443 -6.52 -32.01 17.78
N LEU A 444 -5.79 -31.90 18.88
CA LEU A 444 -5.55 -33.03 19.80
C LEU A 444 -6.82 -33.39 20.57
N ASP A 445 -7.48 -32.38 21.14
CA ASP A 445 -8.75 -32.53 21.85
C ASP A 445 -9.84 -33.04 20.88
N THR A 446 -9.92 -32.54 19.63
CA THR A 446 -10.83 -33.08 18.60
C THR A 446 -10.54 -34.54 18.24
N LEU A 447 -9.28 -34.99 18.23
CA LEU A 447 -8.92 -36.37 17.91
C LEU A 447 -9.11 -37.34 19.08
N ILE A 448 -9.03 -36.85 20.31
CA ILE A 448 -9.21 -37.66 21.52
C ILE A 448 -10.68 -37.67 21.94
N ASP A 449 -11.31 -36.50 22.09
CA ASP A 449 -12.64 -36.37 22.67
C ASP A 449 -13.75 -36.76 21.67
N ASN A 450 -13.61 -36.49 20.36
CA ASN A 450 -14.63 -36.88 19.38
C ASN A 450 -14.55 -38.34 18.89
N LEU A 451 -13.51 -39.11 19.25
CA LEU A 451 -13.25 -40.43 18.64
C LEU A 451 -13.04 -41.57 19.65
N SER A 452 -13.14 -41.31 20.96
CA SER A 452 -12.77 -42.31 21.97
C SER A 452 -13.62 -42.38 23.22
N GLU A 453 -14.61 -41.50 23.39
CA GLU A 453 -15.37 -41.44 24.64
C GLU A 453 -16.26 -42.68 24.89
N ASP A 454 -16.71 -43.36 23.84
CA ASP A 454 -17.61 -44.54 23.94
C ASP A 454 -16.96 -45.85 23.46
N ASN A 455 -15.64 -45.86 23.20
CA ASN A 455 -14.89 -46.98 22.60
C ASN A 455 -15.39 -47.42 21.21
N VAL A 456 -16.17 -46.58 20.53
CA VAL A 456 -16.65 -46.82 19.18
C VAL A 456 -16.14 -45.70 18.27
N ILE A 457 -15.56 -46.07 17.13
CA ILE A 457 -15.28 -45.12 16.06
C ILE A 457 -16.33 -45.34 14.98
N THR A 458 -17.25 -44.39 14.87
CA THR A 458 -18.35 -44.43 13.90
C THR A 458 -17.86 -44.23 12.47
N VAL A 459 -18.70 -44.59 11.49
CA VAL A 459 -18.41 -44.35 10.05
C VAL A 459 -18.04 -42.89 9.76
N ILE A 460 -18.71 -41.93 10.39
CA ILE A 460 -18.49 -40.49 10.17
C ILE A 460 -17.14 -40.09 10.76
N GLU A 461 -16.88 -40.51 11.98
CA GLU A 461 -15.62 -40.31 12.71
C GLU A 461 -14.40 -40.89 11.96
N LYS A 462 -14.56 -42.04 11.30
CA LYS A 462 -13.53 -42.62 10.42
C LYS A 462 -13.19 -41.73 9.23
N GLN A 463 -14.14 -40.97 8.69
CA GLN A 463 -13.85 -40.07 7.57
C GLN A 463 -12.93 -38.92 8.02
N PHE A 464 -13.21 -38.35 9.19
CA PHE A 464 -12.36 -37.34 9.81
C PHE A 464 -10.98 -37.91 10.18
N LEU A 465 -10.96 -39.06 10.84
CA LEU A 465 -9.74 -39.75 11.24
C LEU A 465 -8.86 -40.11 10.03
N ARG A 466 -9.45 -40.52 8.91
CA ARG A 466 -8.73 -40.79 7.66
C ARG A 466 -8.10 -39.53 7.07
N ALA A 467 -8.84 -38.42 7.02
CA ALA A 467 -8.32 -37.15 6.52
C ALA A 467 -7.18 -36.64 7.42
N GLU A 468 -7.31 -36.80 8.73
CA GLU A 468 -6.27 -36.39 9.67
C GLU A 468 -5.05 -37.30 9.65
N TRP A 469 -5.24 -38.61 9.45
CA TRP A 469 -4.15 -39.56 9.25
C TRP A 469 -3.28 -39.18 8.05
N VAL A 470 -3.88 -38.79 6.91
CA VAL A 470 -3.12 -38.31 5.74
C VAL A 470 -2.25 -37.10 6.08
N LYS A 471 -2.75 -36.16 6.89
CA LYS A 471 -1.96 -35.01 7.34
C LYS A 471 -0.79 -35.45 8.22
N ILE A 472 -1.04 -36.36 9.17
CA ILE A 472 -0.01 -36.93 10.05
C ILE A 472 1.10 -37.62 9.24
N GLN A 473 0.76 -38.38 8.20
CA GLN A 473 1.75 -39.02 7.33
C GLN A 473 2.64 -38.00 6.61
N ASN A 474 2.05 -36.93 6.08
CA ASN A 474 2.78 -35.87 5.38
C ASN A 474 3.69 -35.08 6.34
N GLU A 475 3.18 -34.76 7.53
CA GLU A 475 3.92 -34.04 8.57
C GLU A 475 5.12 -34.85 9.05
N TYR A 476 4.91 -36.13 9.38
CA TYR A 476 5.97 -37.05 9.76
C TYR A 476 7.09 -37.13 8.70
N SER A 477 6.71 -37.33 7.42
CA SER A 477 7.68 -37.38 6.32
C SER A 477 8.49 -36.10 6.20
N SER A 478 7.84 -34.94 6.31
CA SER A 478 8.48 -33.63 6.20
C SER A 478 9.44 -33.38 7.35
N THR A 479 9.03 -33.66 8.59
CA THR A 479 9.87 -33.52 9.79
C THR A 479 11.10 -34.42 9.72
N MET A 480 10.97 -35.66 9.23
CA MET A 480 12.11 -36.56 9.05
C MET A 480 13.08 -36.06 7.98
N GLN A 481 12.58 -35.55 6.85
CA GLN A 481 13.42 -34.96 5.81
C GLN A 481 14.21 -33.74 6.32
N ILE A 482 13.58 -32.89 7.13
CA ILE A 482 14.25 -31.75 7.77
C ILE A 482 15.34 -32.25 8.73
N ALA A 483 15.04 -33.28 9.52
CA ALA A 483 16.01 -33.86 10.45
C ALA A 483 17.23 -34.46 9.74
N GLU A 484 17.06 -35.08 8.56
CA GLU A 484 18.17 -35.55 7.73
C GLU A 484 19.09 -34.42 7.25
N GLY A 485 18.57 -33.20 7.10
CA GLY A 485 19.36 -32.02 6.76
C GLY A 485 20.30 -31.55 7.89
N TYR A 486 19.98 -31.87 9.15
CA TYR A 486 20.76 -31.42 10.31
C TYR A 486 21.67 -32.50 10.90
N TRP A 487 21.30 -33.77 10.76
CA TRP A 487 22.09 -34.89 11.28
C TRP A 487 22.11 -36.04 10.29
N LYS A 488 23.27 -36.71 10.21
CA LYS A 488 23.47 -37.83 9.29
C LYS A 488 22.58 -39.02 9.64
N THR A 489 22.27 -39.85 8.65
CA THR A 489 21.37 -41.00 8.79
C THR A 489 21.87 -42.07 9.76
N ASP A 490 23.17 -42.15 10.03
CA ASP A 490 23.80 -43.06 10.98
C ASP A 490 23.91 -42.49 12.41
N GLU A 491 23.57 -41.22 12.60
CA GLU A 491 23.64 -40.55 13.89
C GLU A 491 22.47 -40.93 14.79
N LYS A 492 22.77 -41.49 15.97
CA LYS A 492 21.74 -41.99 16.90
C LYS A 492 21.12 -40.85 17.69
N ILE A 493 19.93 -40.42 17.27
CA ILE A 493 19.13 -39.40 17.95
C ILE A 493 17.95 -40.05 18.64
N PHE A 494 17.89 -39.88 19.96
CA PHE A 494 16.87 -40.50 20.80
C PHE A 494 15.46 -40.00 20.45
N GLU A 495 15.28 -38.69 20.27
CA GLU A 495 14.00 -38.06 19.94
C GLU A 495 13.49 -38.51 18.57
N ARG A 496 14.38 -38.65 17.58
CA ARG A 496 14.06 -39.18 16.25
C ARG A 496 13.59 -40.62 16.34
N TYR A 497 14.32 -41.43 17.11
CA TYR A 497 13.96 -42.83 17.34
C TYR A 497 12.58 -42.93 18.00
N ILE A 498 12.34 -42.20 19.10
CA ILE A 498 11.07 -42.23 19.80
C ILE A 498 9.92 -41.73 18.91
N TYR A 499 10.11 -40.64 18.18
CA TYR A 499 9.08 -40.12 17.28
C TYR A 499 8.72 -41.10 16.16
N THR A 500 9.73 -41.75 15.57
CA THR A 500 9.53 -42.83 14.59
C THR A 500 8.74 -43.99 15.18
N GLN A 501 9.09 -44.43 16.39
CA GLN A 501 8.38 -45.51 17.08
C GLN A 501 6.92 -45.14 17.35
N ARG A 502 6.64 -43.93 17.86
CA ARG A 502 5.27 -43.51 18.18
C ARG A 502 4.42 -43.28 16.92
N TYR A 503 5.02 -42.81 15.83
CA TYR A 503 4.36 -42.74 14.53
C TYR A 503 3.98 -44.13 14.01
N GLU A 504 4.89 -45.10 14.07
CA GLU A 504 4.59 -46.47 13.63
C GLU A 504 3.60 -47.18 14.56
N GLU A 505 3.60 -46.90 15.87
CA GLU A 505 2.57 -47.38 16.79
C GLU A 505 1.18 -46.85 16.41
N LEU A 506 1.05 -45.55 16.14
CA LEU A 506 -0.23 -44.96 15.71
C LEU A 506 -0.66 -45.48 14.34
N LYS A 507 0.29 -45.60 13.39
CA LYS A 507 0.05 -46.19 12.07
C LYS A 507 -0.47 -47.61 12.16
N ASN A 508 0.18 -48.45 12.96
CA ASN A 508 -0.21 -49.83 13.16
C ASN A 508 -1.60 -49.91 13.78
N PHE A 509 -1.88 -49.11 14.81
CA PHE A 509 -3.21 -49.03 15.41
C PHE A 509 -4.30 -48.71 14.37
N LEU A 510 -4.06 -47.71 13.51
CA LEU A 510 -5.07 -47.24 12.55
C LEU A 510 -5.22 -48.12 11.30
N THR A 511 -4.15 -48.78 10.87
CA THR A 511 -4.08 -49.40 9.53
C THR A 511 -3.80 -50.90 9.54
N VAL A 512 -3.44 -51.47 10.69
CA VAL A 512 -3.05 -52.89 10.81
C VAL A 512 -3.84 -53.61 11.91
N GLU A 513 -3.94 -53.03 13.10
CA GLU A 513 -4.67 -53.64 14.22
C GLU A 513 -6.16 -53.75 13.89
N HIS A 514 -6.76 -54.91 14.17
CA HIS A 514 -8.16 -55.18 13.87
C HIS A 514 -9.06 -54.71 15.00
N ASP A 515 -10.18 -54.07 14.65
CA ASP A 515 -11.21 -53.78 15.63
C ASP A 515 -11.95 -55.05 16.08
N GLU A 516 -12.47 -55.03 17.31
CA GLU A 516 -13.06 -56.22 17.96
C GLU A 516 -14.30 -56.75 17.22
N ASN A 517 -15.05 -55.86 16.56
CA ASN A 517 -16.32 -56.17 15.94
C ASN A 517 -16.14 -56.68 14.49
N ASN A 518 -15.41 -55.95 13.65
CA ASN A 518 -15.33 -56.26 12.22
C ASN A 518 -14.13 -57.12 11.83
N GLN A 519 -13.19 -57.39 12.75
CA GLN A 519 -11.98 -58.15 12.50
C GLN A 519 -11.17 -57.61 11.30
N ALA A 520 -11.15 -56.29 11.14
CA ALA A 520 -10.44 -55.58 10.07
C ALA A 520 -9.83 -54.28 10.62
N ALA A 521 -8.79 -53.77 9.96
CA ALA A 521 -8.15 -52.53 10.38
C ALA A 521 -9.10 -51.32 10.29
N ILE A 522 -8.97 -50.38 11.24
CA ILE A 522 -9.91 -49.26 11.44
C ILE A 522 -10.11 -48.46 10.15
N LEU A 523 -9.02 -48.12 9.46
CA LEU A 523 -9.04 -47.32 8.22
C LEU A 523 -8.98 -48.17 6.92
N SER A 524 -9.15 -49.49 7.02
CA SER A 524 -9.19 -50.35 5.84
C SER A 524 -10.44 -50.07 4.98
N PRO A 525 -10.37 -50.15 3.64
CA PRO A 525 -11.50 -49.80 2.77
C PRO A 525 -12.80 -50.55 3.10
N SER A 526 -12.72 -51.83 3.48
CA SER A 526 -13.86 -52.65 3.87
C SER A 526 -14.49 -52.26 5.21
N ASN A 527 -13.75 -51.54 6.05
CA ASN A 527 -14.16 -51.14 7.39
C ASN A 527 -14.53 -49.66 7.51
N MET A 528 -14.28 -48.86 6.47
CA MET A 528 -14.66 -47.44 6.41
C MET A 528 -16.17 -47.20 6.39
N ILE A 529 -16.98 -48.25 6.18
CA ILE A 529 -18.46 -48.19 6.07
C ILE A 529 -19.18 -48.87 7.24
N LYS A 530 -18.45 -49.29 8.27
CA LYS A 530 -19.00 -49.90 9.48
C LYS A 530 -18.41 -49.20 10.70
N ASP A 531 -19.08 -49.24 11.85
CA ASP A 531 -18.51 -48.74 13.09
C ASP A 531 -17.46 -49.74 13.63
N SER A 532 -16.34 -49.24 14.16
CA SER A 532 -15.30 -50.07 14.79
C SER A 532 -15.37 -49.98 16.30
N VAL A 533 -15.31 -51.13 16.98
CA VAL A 533 -15.15 -51.17 18.44
C VAL A 533 -13.67 -51.27 18.76
N ILE A 534 -13.14 -50.31 19.50
CA ILE A 534 -11.72 -50.15 19.79
C ILE A 534 -11.44 -50.13 21.28
N ASN A 535 -10.17 -50.28 21.65
CA ASN A 535 -9.70 -49.91 22.97
C ASN A 535 -9.39 -48.39 22.98
N GLY A 536 -10.29 -47.58 23.54
CA GLY A 536 -10.18 -46.12 23.59
C GLY A 536 -8.97 -45.62 24.36
N ASP A 537 -8.59 -46.29 25.46
CA ASP A 537 -7.37 -45.97 26.21
C ASP A 537 -6.10 -46.20 25.36
N ARG A 538 -6.09 -47.27 24.56
CA ARG A 538 -5.00 -47.57 23.62
C ARG A 538 -4.93 -46.51 22.53
N TYR A 539 -6.06 -46.16 21.93
CA TYR A 539 -6.14 -45.12 20.90
C TYR A 539 -5.65 -43.77 21.44
N LYS A 540 -6.20 -43.33 22.58
CA LYS A 540 -5.79 -42.10 23.27
C LYS A 540 -4.29 -42.10 23.54
N SER A 541 -3.76 -43.19 24.09
CA SER A 541 -2.32 -43.32 24.35
C SER A 541 -1.48 -43.23 23.07
N CYS A 542 -1.88 -43.90 21.99
CA CYS A 542 -1.18 -43.84 20.70
C CYS A 542 -1.16 -42.42 20.12
N VAL A 543 -2.31 -41.73 20.15
CA VAL A 543 -2.45 -40.36 19.65
C VAL A 543 -1.62 -39.39 20.51
N THR A 544 -1.78 -39.42 21.83
CA THR A 544 -1.02 -38.57 22.76
C THR A 544 0.48 -38.79 22.62
N ASN A 545 0.95 -40.04 22.62
CA ASN A 545 2.38 -40.35 22.52
C ASN A 545 2.98 -39.89 21.18
N TYR A 546 2.23 -40.00 20.08
CA TYR A 546 2.65 -39.46 18.79
C TYR A 546 2.85 -37.95 18.87
N PHE A 547 1.85 -37.20 19.33
CA PHE A 547 1.92 -35.74 19.36
C PHE A 547 2.98 -35.21 20.35
N GLU A 548 3.17 -35.87 21.50
CA GLU A 548 4.23 -35.52 22.44
C GLU A 548 5.62 -35.77 21.85
N SER A 549 5.84 -36.94 21.25
CA SER A 549 7.14 -37.28 20.64
C SER A 549 7.46 -36.41 19.42
N ARG A 550 6.43 -36.05 18.64
CA ARG A 550 6.53 -35.05 17.57
C ARG A 550 7.05 -33.72 18.10
N ASN A 551 6.44 -33.21 19.17
CA ASN A 551 6.82 -31.92 19.74
C ASN A 551 8.28 -31.94 20.20
N LYS A 552 8.70 -33.02 20.90
CA LYS A 552 10.11 -33.23 21.30
C LYS A 552 11.07 -33.28 20.11
N MET A 553 10.69 -33.93 19.01
CA MET A 553 11.52 -33.96 17.80
C MET A 553 11.66 -32.56 17.18
N ASN A 554 10.57 -31.81 17.11
CA ASN A 554 10.58 -30.44 16.59
C ASN A 554 11.41 -29.49 17.47
N GLU A 555 11.33 -29.64 18.80
CA GLU A 555 12.17 -28.90 19.74
C GLU A 555 13.66 -29.16 19.51
N LEU A 556 14.04 -30.43 19.30
CA LEU A 556 15.43 -30.79 19.01
C LEU A 556 15.93 -30.20 17.69
N ILE A 557 15.12 -30.27 16.62
CA ILE A 557 15.43 -29.64 15.32
C ILE A 557 15.65 -28.12 15.49
N LEU A 558 14.79 -27.49 16.27
CA LEU A 558 14.89 -26.06 16.56
C LEU A 558 16.16 -25.75 17.36
N PHE A 559 16.50 -26.56 18.35
CA PHE A 559 17.73 -26.39 19.13
C PHE A 559 18.97 -26.47 18.22
N ARG A 560 19.08 -27.51 17.39
CA ARG A 560 20.23 -27.71 16.50
C ARG A 560 20.40 -26.63 15.46
N THR A 561 19.29 -26.09 14.96
CA THR A 561 19.31 -24.93 14.06
C THR A 561 20.07 -23.76 14.69
N LYS A 562 19.78 -23.42 15.95
CA LYS A 562 20.36 -22.23 16.60
C LYS A 562 21.86 -22.42 16.81
N GLU A 563 22.25 -23.61 17.24
CA GLU A 563 23.67 -23.94 17.48
C GLU A 563 24.52 -23.72 16.23
N ILE A 564 23.99 -24.07 15.04
CA ILE A 564 24.63 -23.82 13.75
C ILE A 564 24.67 -22.31 13.43
N ALA A 565 23.58 -21.59 13.66
CA ALA A 565 23.51 -20.14 13.41
C ALA A 565 24.47 -19.34 14.32
N ASP A 566 24.55 -19.68 15.60
CA ASP A 566 25.45 -19.03 16.56
C ASP A 566 26.93 -19.26 16.21
N THR A 567 27.25 -20.46 15.72
CA THR A 567 28.60 -20.79 15.22
C THR A 567 28.94 -20.00 13.95
N ALA A 568 27.98 -19.85 13.03
CA ALA A 568 28.17 -19.07 11.81
C ALA A 568 28.36 -17.57 12.11
N GLN A 569 27.62 -17.02 13.08
CA GLN A 569 27.72 -15.62 13.47
C GLN A 569 29.09 -15.28 14.08
N LYS A 570 29.63 -16.14 14.96
CA LYS A 570 30.98 -15.96 15.52
C LYS A 570 32.07 -15.91 14.44
N ASN A 571 31.94 -16.74 13.40
CA ASN A 571 32.90 -16.77 12.30
C ASN A 571 32.83 -15.50 11.42
N VAL A 572 31.66 -14.86 11.31
CA VAL A 572 31.48 -13.60 10.56
C VAL A 572 32.05 -12.41 11.33
N ASP A 573 31.92 -12.41 12.66
CA ASP A 573 32.43 -11.34 13.52
C ASP A 573 33.97 -11.31 13.58
N GLU A 574 34.65 -12.46 13.43
CA GLU A 574 36.12 -12.53 13.32
C GLU A 574 36.66 -12.02 11.97
N VAL A 575 35.90 -12.14 10.88
CA VAL A 575 36.32 -11.71 9.52
C VAL A 575 36.15 -10.20 9.30
N THR A 576 35.17 -9.56 9.97
CA THR A 576 34.82 -8.15 9.73
C THR A 576 35.83 -7.14 10.32
N ASN A 577 36.72 -7.58 11.21
CA ASN A 577 37.60 -6.70 12.01
C ASN A 577 39.04 -6.51 11.47
N HIS A 578 39.29 -6.59 10.16
CA HIS A 578 40.59 -6.17 9.59
C HIS A 578 40.56 -4.70 9.11
N ILE A 579 41.45 -3.88 9.69
CA ILE A 579 41.29 -2.44 9.97
C ILE A 579 42.02 -1.53 8.96
N VAL A 580 41.42 -0.40 8.53
CA VAL A 580 42.05 0.67 7.70
C VAL A 580 42.01 2.03 8.43
N TYR A 581 42.99 2.92 8.17
CA TYR A 581 43.05 4.28 8.72
C TYR A 581 42.16 5.28 7.93
N LYS A 582 41.49 6.21 8.63
CA LYS A 582 40.64 7.28 8.08
C LYS A 582 41.07 8.67 8.59
N VAL A 583 41.04 9.71 7.75
CA VAL A 583 41.35 11.12 8.12
C VAL A 583 40.11 12.01 7.99
N GLU A 584 39.90 12.89 8.97
CA GLU A 584 38.85 13.92 8.96
C GLU A 584 39.45 15.32 9.17
N VAL A 585 39.02 16.31 8.38
CA VAL A 585 39.50 17.71 8.47
C VAL A 585 38.44 18.57 9.17
N ARG A 586 38.85 19.39 10.15
CA ARG A 586 37.99 20.32 10.90
C ARG A 586 38.50 21.75 10.79
N SER A 587 37.60 22.72 10.64
CA SER A 587 37.93 24.15 10.61
C SER A 587 37.53 24.84 11.91
N SER A 588 38.39 25.73 12.43
CA SER A 588 38.15 26.45 13.68
C SER A 588 37.07 27.54 13.59
N ASN A 589 36.90 28.17 12.43
CA ASN A 589 36.01 29.33 12.24
C ASN A 589 34.96 29.08 11.17
N GLY A 590 34.65 27.80 10.90
CA GLY A 590 33.68 27.37 9.90
C GLY A 590 34.19 27.50 8.46
N THR A 591 33.35 27.13 7.50
CA THR A 591 33.73 27.04 6.08
C THR A 591 33.29 28.22 5.22
N THR A 592 32.66 29.26 5.83
CA THR A 592 32.11 30.42 5.12
C THR A 592 32.46 31.72 5.86
N PHE A 593 33.02 32.71 5.15
CA PHE A 593 33.50 33.98 5.73
C PHE A 593 32.86 35.18 5.00
N LYS A 594 32.64 36.31 5.68
CA LYS A 594 32.08 37.56 5.11
C LYS A 594 33.09 38.72 5.24
N ASN A 595 33.11 39.64 4.27
CA ASN A 595 33.91 40.89 4.26
C ASN A 595 35.43 40.76 4.09
N GLY A 596 35.94 39.71 3.43
CA GLY A 596 37.37 39.61 3.07
C GLY A 596 38.34 39.42 4.24
N GLN A 597 37.83 39.29 5.47
CA GLN A 597 38.59 38.85 6.64
C GLN A 597 38.44 37.34 6.78
N ILE A 598 39.45 36.61 6.29
CA ILE A 598 39.54 35.15 6.40
C ILE A 598 40.74 34.83 7.29
N SER A 599 40.47 34.15 8.40
CA SER A 599 41.48 33.54 9.26
C SER A 599 40.86 32.32 9.91
N THR A 600 41.28 31.11 9.51
CA THR A 600 40.86 29.85 10.15
C THR A 600 42.00 28.85 10.17
N GLU A 601 42.01 27.99 11.18
CA GLU A 601 42.93 26.85 11.27
C GLU A 601 42.17 25.59 10.85
N LEU A 602 42.75 24.80 9.95
CA LEU A 602 42.28 23.46 9.61
C LEU A 602 43.08 22.43 10.42
N GLU A 603 42.42 21.47 11.06
CA GLU A 603 43.02 20.35 11.81
C GLU A 603 42.63 19.01 11.18
N ALA A 604 43.60 18.12 10.95
CA ALA A 604 43.38 16.74 10.52
C ALA A 604 43.35 15.78 11.74
N ARG A 605 42.31 14.94 11.82
CA ARG A 605 42.14 13.88 12.83
C ARG A 605 42.15 12.50 12.20
N VAL A 606 42.86 11.56 12.79
CA VAL A 606 43.10 10.22 12.25
C VAL A 606 42.45 9.14 13.12
N TYR A 607 41.80 8.17 12.49
CA TYR A 607 41.12 7.04 13.13
C TYR A 607 41.68 5.71 12.58
N HIS A 608 41.81 4.69 13.43
CA HIS A 608 42.09 3.30 13.05
C HIS A 608 40.90 2.43 13.48
N GLY A 609 40.08 2.01 12.50
CA GLY A 609 38.77 1.45 12.82
C GLY A 609 37.90 2.50 13.51
N ALA A 610 37.41 2.20 14.71
CA ALA A 610 36.60 3.12 15.53
C ALA A 610 37.43 3.98 16.50
N THR A 611 38.74 3.76 16.61
CA THR A 611 39.59 4.44 17.61
C THR A 611 40.23 5.70 17.04
N ASP A 612 40.08 6.84 17.71
CA ASP A 612 40.82 8.08 17.40
C ASP A 612 42.29 7.90 17.78
N VAL A 613 43.16 7.93 16.76
CA VAL A 613 44.61 7.74 16.90
C VAL A 613 45.41 8.99 16.55
N THR A 614 44.74 10.14 16.38
CA THR A 614 45.32 11.42 15.91
C THR A 614 46.59 11.84 16.65
N ASN A 615 46.65 11.57 17.97
CA ASN A 615 47.76 11.96 18.83
C ASN A 615 48.64 10.77 19.27
N THR A 616 48.37 9.57 18.76
CA THR A 616 48.98 8.34 19.25
C THR A 616 49.95 7.69 18.26
N ILE A 617 49.94 8.13 17.00
CA ILE A 617 50.77 7.60 15.92
C ILE A 617 51.31 8.79 15.12
N ASP A 618 52.58 8.68 14.70
CA ASP A 618 53.20 9.69 13.85
C ASP A 618 52.76 9.50 12.40
N PHE A 619 52.18 10.55 11.83
CA PHE A 619 51.75 10.61 10.44
C PHE A 619 52.41 11.80 9.73
N LEU A 620 52.78 11.62 8.47
CA LEU A 620 53.04 12.73 7.55
C LEU A 620 51.72 13.22 6.99
N TYR A 621 51.49 14.52 7.06
CA TYR A 621 50.26 15.17 6.62
C TYR A 621 50.53 15.99 5.37
N LYS A 622 49.85 15.62 4.28
CA LYS A 622 49.90 16.31 3.00
C LYS A 622 48.62 17.09 2.79
N TRP A 623 48.70 18.40 2.79
CA TRP A 623 47.55 19.27 2.52
C TRP A 623 47.51 19.71 1.07
N THR A 624 46.33 19.73 0.48
CA THR A 624 46.11 20.20 -0.89
C THR A 624 45.00 21.22 -0.96
N ARG A 625 45.26 22.36 -1.61
CA ARG A 625 44.33 23.40 -2.03
C ARG A 625 43.96 23.22 -3.50
N LYS A 626 42.68 23.45 -3.80
CA LYS A 626 42.13 23.53 -5.16
C LYS A 626 41.17 24.71 -5.29
N SER A 627 41.45 25.60 -6.23
CA SER A 627 40.75 26.87 -6.47
C SER A 627 40.70 27.18 -7.97
N ALA A 628 40.24 28.38 -8.34
CA ALA A 628 40.29 28.87 -9.71
C ALA A 628 41.70 29.31 -10.15
N ASP A 629 42.63 29.51 -9.22
CA ASP A 629 44.03 29.86 -9.48
C ASP A 629 44.91 28.60 -9.42
N SER A 630 45.01 27.89 -10.54
CA SER A 630 45.77 26.65 -10.64
C SER A 630 47.28 26.84 -10.41
N LEU A 631 47.83 28.02 -10.73
CA LEU A 631 49.25 28.32 -10.51
C LEU A 631 49.53 28.55 -9.01
N GLY A 632 48.64 29.29 -8.34
CA GLY A 632 48.68 29.45 -6.89
C GLY A 632 48.48 28.13 -6.15
N ASP A 633 47.58 27.27 -6.62
CA ASP A 633 47.33 25.95 -6.00
C ASP A 633 48.56 25.05 -6.06
N ASN A 634 49.26 24.99 -7.21
CA ASN A 634 50.50 24.21 -7.32
C ASN A 634 51.56 24.72 -6.34
N THR A 635 51.71 26.03 -6.22
CA THR A 635 52.65 26.67 -5.30
C THR A 635 52.29 26.36 -3.85
N TRP A 636 51.00 26.46 -3.50
CA TRP A 636 50.50 26.20 -2.15
C TRP A 636 50.64 24.71 -1.77
N ASN A 637 50.31 23.79 -2.69
CA ASN A 637 50.36 22.34 -2.45
C ASN A 637 51.80 21.85 -2.22
N MET A 638 52.76 22.36 -2.99
CA MET A 638 54.18 22.05 -2.77
C MET A 638 54.66 22.55 -1.40
N ALA A 639 54.19 23.72 -0.96
CA ALA A 639 54.57 24.25 0.35
C ALA A 639 53.95 23.49 1.53
N HIS A 640 52.85 22.75 1.33
CA HIS A 640 52.11 22.08 2.41
C HIS A 640 52.09 20.55 2.33
N GLU A 641 53.05 19.95 1.62
CA GLU A 641 53.17 18.50 1.50
C GLU A 641 53.54 17.79 2.82
N ASN A 642 54.10 18.51 3.79
CA ASN A 642 54.43 18.03 5.14
C ASN A 642 54.14 19.08 6.23
N ALA A 643 53.06 19.85 6.09
CA ALA A 643 52.77 21.00 6.98
C ALA A 643 52.28 20.63 8.40
N GLY A 644 52.29 19.35 8.76
CA GLY A 644 51.79 18.84 10.02
C GLY A 644 50.26 18.76 10.07
N LYS A 645 49.70 18.34 11.21
CA LYS A 645 48.26 18.10 11.35
C LYS A 645 47.38 19.35 11.30
N LYS A 646 47.96 20.55 11.26
CA LYS A 646 47.24 21.83 11.26
C LYS A 646 47.81 22.81 10.25
N VAL A 647 46.95 23.54 9.56
CA VAL A 647 47.34 24.63 8.63
C VAL A 647 46.45 25.85 8.80
N THR A 648 47.03 27.05 8.70
CA THR A 648 46.30 28.32 8.80
C THR A 648 45.95 28.84 7.41
N ILE A 649 44.67 29.15 7.20
CA ILE A 649 44.13 29.67 5.95
C ILE A 649 43.75 31.13 6.14
N THR A 650 44.25 31.98 5.25
CA THR A 650 44.02 33.43 5.26
C THR A 650 43.28 33.89 4.00
N ASN A 651 43.00 35.19 3.92
CA ASN A 651 42.40 35.79 2.72
C ASN A 651 43.31 35.73 1.48
N LEU A 652 44.62 35.57 1.65
CA LEU A 652 45.56 35.34 0.55
C LEU A 652 45.40 33.94 -0.07
N ASP A 653 44.90 32.98 0.71
CA ASP A 653 44.71 31.60 0.28
C ASP A 653 43.35 31.37 -0.41
N VAL A 654 42.43 32.32 -0.26
CA VAL A 654 41.05 32.21 -0.74
C VAL A 654 40.62 33.54 -1.35
N ASN A 655 40.78 33.67 -2.68
CA ASN A 655 40.35 34.86 -3.42
C ASN A 655 38.81 34.92 -3.58
N ILE A 656 38.18 33.80 -3.99
CA ILE A 656 36.71 33.67 -4.14
C ILE A 656 36.21 32.37 -3.51
N ARG A 657 36.83 31.24 -3.87
CA ARG A 657 36.54 29.91 -3.31
C ARG A 657 37.77 29.02 -3.47
N ALA A 658 38.10 28.24 -2.44
CA ALA A 658 39.10 27.19 -2.49
C ALA A 658 38.61 25.99 -1.66
N THR A 659 39.05 24.78 -2.03
CA THR A 659 38.80 23.52 -1.30
C THR A 659 40.12 23.00 -0.76
N PHE A 660 40.14 22.57 0.49
CA PHE A 660 41.32 22.01 1.15
C PHE A 660 41.07 20.55 1.55
N ALA A 661 42.04 19.68 1.34
CA ALA A 661 42.02 18.28 1.75
C ALA A 661 43.34 17.91 2.42
N CYS A 662 43.33 16.83 3.21
CA CYS A 662 44.51 16.30 3.89
C CYS A 662 44.60 14.78 3.69
N GLU A 663 45.74 14.32 3.22
CA GLU A 663 46.11 12.91 3.15
C GLU A 663 47.15 12.61 4.23
N ILE A 664 47.10 11.40 4.78
CA ILE A 664 48.13 10.92 5.72
C ILE A 664 48.91 9.77 5.12
N ASN A 665 50.19 9.75 5.43
CA ASN A 665 51.00 8.55 5.32
C ASN A 665 51.54 8.22 6.70
N LYS A 666 51.40 6.96 7.12
CA LYS A 666 52.01 6.47 8.35
C LYS A 666 53.53 6.48 8.17
N LEU A 667 54.24 7.05 9.15
CA LEU A 667 55.71 7.04 9.18
C LEU A 667 56.27 5.65 9.44
#